data_AF-A0A2W4WD14-F1
#
_entry.id   AF-A0A2W4WD14-F1
#
_cell.length_a   1.000
_cell.length_b   1.000
_cell.length_c   1.000
_cell.angle_alpha   90.00
_cell.angle_beta   90.00
_cell.angle_gamma   90.00
#
_symmetry.space_group_name_H-M   'P 1'
#
loop_
_entity.id
_entity.type
_entity.pdbx_description
1 polymer ?
#
loop_
_entity_poly.entity_id
_entity_poly.type
_entity_poly.pdbx_seq_one_letter_code
_entity_poly.pdbx_strand_id
1 'polypeptide(L)'
;MAKPSLSASSQGQQMAAQSLKLAKLTKKGLAERVGCSRQPVTNFFKGVAIEQPLFVDLCDRLNLDWQVVSGLSPSATAQTAASIPQPTTDNLPLPDSTEPVESLVQRLRQTAYDSLQERCGTMRVLDMSRPMTLNEIYTNVNILEKISRYQWHDMDELIASVTADDFDRVGFGQVAQAHVSAIAAVAQYQKLIVLGKPGAGKTTFLKHLAIQCIEGHFEADRLPLFVNLKHFSEQPEQIGLLDFISQRHLKSRLTALSLAEVEDQRRLLKRVLNAGQALILLDGLDEVNAANHERVLREVRVLSEECAHNHFLMTCRIAAWEYTFEQFTEVEIADFDWPQIEIFSQQWFLLKPQSALAFLRSLNQRPQLGELASTPLLLTLLCLAFEASGSLPNSRSDLYRESIEILLKKWDASRGIYRDQVYRRLSVKRKEDLLSQIALSTFELGHYFFKQAQVEQSITAYTRNLPETSEDPEVLQLDSTAILHSIEAQHGLLVERFKQHYSFSHLTFHEYFVARELVFNSSNLKAAMRELVKKYALVPQWREVFLLASELLRDADLLLTPLLQQAQTLLAATPKLQDFLAEIDQQASSPCFEGVKPAAVRSFLFDIDFEIDNERQVAIRLDRSANWLVCASFLTRMLDGVDFDAAIAQVKDYDQQTGDEGKIAQVSSANEAMRIAMAIAQNSAQIKPELKQKLRKIYNPAESATDEALDEDQTKAVADAGRQMAKGRLHMGKDAKFSVAEQSLLTAYYRMIHLLVDCLYSDGSMLDPRRRQAIEQALFVPQTMLQDSPPDSALAD
;
A
#
# COMPACT_ATOMS: atom_id res chain seq x y z
N MET A 1 -33.84 1.00 60.39
CA MET A 1 -33.44 2.37 60.01
C MET A 1 -34.50 2.91 59.07
N ALA A 2 -35.16 4.02 59.40
CA ALA A 2 -36.17 4.62 58.51
C ALA A 2 -35.49 5.15 57.25
N LYS A 3 -35.95 4.74 56.06
CA LYS A 3 -35.42 5.26 54.80
C LYS A 3 -35.68 6.77 54.72
N PRO A 4 -34.73 7.57 54.19
CA PRO A 4 -34.94 9.02 54.06
C PRO A 4 -36.14 9.29 53.15
N SER A 5 -37.00 10.22 53.56
CA SER A 5 -38.23 10.59 52.83
C SER A 5 -38.28 12.09 52.58
N LEU A 6 -38.84 12.47 51.43
CA LEU A 6 -39.00 13.85 50.98
C LEU A 6 -40.45 14.15 50.62
N SER A 7 -40.89 15.37 50.89
CA SER A 7 -42.21 15.90 50.50
C SER A 7 -42.05 17.08 49.56
N ALA A 8 -43.00 17.24 48.63
CA ALA A 8 -43.01 18.37 47.71
C ALA A 8 -43.59 19.59 48.41
N SER A 9 -42.90 20.73 48.30
CA SER A 9 -43.41 22.02 48.75
C SER A 9 -44.67 22.41 47.98
N SER A 10 -45.49 23.34 48.50
CA SER A 10 -46.69 23.81 47.80
C SER A 10 -46.36 24.38 46.41
N GLN A 11 -45.22 25.04 46.25
CA GLN A 11 -44.71 25.54 44.96
C GLN A 11 -44.25 24.38 44.06
N GLY A 12 -43.52 23.40 44.63
CA GLY A 12 -43.09 22.20 43.92
C GLY A 12 -44.26 21.36 43.40
N GLN A 13 -45.35 21.25 44.15
CA GLN A 13 -46.57 20.57 43.71
C GLN A 13 -47.22 21.24 42.49
N GLN A 14 -47.21 22.58 42.43
CA GLN A 14 -47.72 23.33 41.28
C GLN A 14 -46.83 23.16 40.05
N MET A 15 -45.51 23.22 40.22
CA MET A 15 -44.54 22.97 39.14
C MET A 15 -44.67 21.56 38.58
N ALA A 16 -44.78 20.57 39.46
CA ALA A 16 -45.02 19.18 39.07
C ALA A 16 -46.34 19.02 38.30
N ALA A 17 -47.42 19.67 38.74
CA ALA A 17 -48.73 19.56 38.08
C ALA A 17 -48.73 20.23 36.71
N GLN A 18 -48.00 21.34 36.55
CA GLN A 18 -47.83 22.02 35.27
C GLN A 18 -46.97 21.21 34.30
N SER A 19 -45.85 20.65 34.78
CA SER A 19 -44.99 19.78 33.96
C SER A 19 -45.73 18.52 33.52
N LEU A 20 -46.51 17.90 34.41
CA LEU A 20 -47.35 16.74 34.07
C LEU A 20 -48.36 17.06 32.94
N LYS A 21 -48.96 18.26 32.94
CA LYS A 21 -49.86 18.73 31.87
C LYS A 21 -49.11 18.99 30.57
N LEU A 22 -47.95 19.65 30.61
CA LEU A 22 -47.13 19.94 29.42
C LEU A 22 -46.63 18.66 28.75
N ALA A 23 -46.25 17.67 29.55
CA ALA A 23 -45.84 16.35 29.08
C ALA A 23 -47.01 15.47 28.59
N LYS A 24 -48.28 15.95 28.66
CA LYS A 24 -49.50 15.20 28.35
C LYS A 24 -49.56 13.84 29.06
N LEU A 25 -49.03 13.75 30.28
CA LEU A 25 -48.98 12.52 31.07
C LEU A 25 -50.11 12.46 32.10
N THR A 26 -50.61 11.24 32.36
CA THR A 26 -51.48 11.00 33.51
C THR A 26 -50.65 10.57 34.71
N LYS A 27 -51.17 10.76 35.94
CA LYS A 27 -50.52 10.23 37.15
C LYS A 27 -50.31 8.71 37.10
N LYS A 28 -51.16 7.98 36.35
CA LYS A 28 -51.00 6.54 36.09
C LYS A 28 -49.80 6.28 35.15
N GLY A 29 -49.73 7.01 34.04
CA GLY A 29 -48.60 6.89 33.10
C GLY A 29 -47.25 7.31 33.72
N LEU A 30 -47.25 8.26 34.65
CA LEU A 30 -46.03 8.60 35.41
C LEU A 30 -45.62 7.47 36.36
N ALA A 31 -46.57 6.83 37.03
CA ALA A 31 -46.30 5.69 37.91
C ALA A 31 -45.71 4.50 37.13
N GLU A 32 -46.24 4.22 35.92
CA GLU A 32 -45.70 3.19 35.02
C GLU A 32 -44.28 3.49 34.57
N ARG A 33 -43.96 4.76 34.23
CA ARG A 33 -42.61 5.16 33.80
C ARG A 33 -41.55 5.09 34.91
N VAL A 34 -41.96 5.26 36.15
CA VAL A 34 -41.10 5.17 37.34
C VAL A 34 -41.09 3.74 37.91
N GLY A 35 -41.95 2.84 37.41
CA GLY A 35 -42.05 1.47 37.91
C GLY A 35 -42.60 1.36 39.34
N CYS A 36 -43.47 2.28 39.75
CA CYS A 36 -44.06 2.30 41.10
C CYS A 36 -45.59 2.22 41.10
N SER A 37 -46.19 1.96 42.26
CA SER A 37 -47.65 1.99 42.39
C SER A 37 -48.19 3.43 42.30
N ARG A 38 -49.49 3.60 42.02
CA ARG A 38 -50.10 4.93 41.89
C ARG A 38 -50.08 5.75 43.19
N GLN A 39 -49.92 5.09 44.33
CA GLN A 39 -50.03 5.71 45.65
C GLN A 39 -48.87 6.70 45.94
N PRO A 40 -47.57 6.35 45.77
CA PRO A 40 -46.47 7.30 45.88
C PRO A 40 -46.58 8.52 44.96
N VAL A 41 -46.99 8.34 43.71
CA VAL A 41 -47.21 9.47 42.78
C VAL A 41 -48.32 10.37 43.31
N THR A 42 -49.40 9.78 43.83
CA THR A 42 -50.49 10.57 44.44
C THR A 42 -50.02 11.33 45.68
N ASN A 43 -49.17 10.72 46.50
CA ASN A 43 -48.56 11.33 47.68
C ASN A 43 -47.62 12.48 47.31
N PHE A 44 -46.79 12.31 46.28
CA PHE A 44 -45.93 13.35 45.72
C PHE A 44 -46.71 14.60 45.32
N PHE A 45 -47.80 14.45 44.56
CA PHE A 45 -48.67 15.57 44.16
C PHE A 45 -49.55 16.13 45.30
N LYS A 46 -49.58 15.49 46.47
CA LYS A 46 -50.27 15.97 47.67
C LYS A 46 -49.31 16.56 48.72
N GLY A 47 -48.00 16.56 48.44
CA GLY A 47 -46.98 16.97 49.42
C GLY A 47 -46.80 16.00 50.59
N VAL A 48 -47.25 14.76 50.46
CA VAL A 48 -47.03 13.72 51.46
C VAL A 48 -45.65 13.11 51.23
N ALA A 49 -44.90 12.90 52.31
CA ALA A 49 -43.54 12.37 52.22
C ALA A 49 -43.53 10.97 51.56
N ILE A 50 -42.59 10.78 50.63
CA ILE A 50 -42.31 9.51 49.95
C ILE A 50 -40.81 9.21 50.02
N GLU A 51 -40.40 7.96 49.75
CA GLU A 51 -38.99 7.58 49.77
C GLU A 51 -38.16 8.48 48.83
N GLN A 52 -37.04 9.01 49.32
CA GLN A 52 -36.20 9.97 48.59
C GLN A 52 -35.81 9.51 47.17
N PRO A 53 -35.38 8.25 46.93
CA PRO A 53 -35.03 7.80 45.57
C PRO A 53 -36.21 7.91 44.61
N LEU A 54 -37.41 7.62 45.11
CA LEU A 54 -38.64 7.69 44.32
C LEU A 54 -39.07 9.15 44.09
N PHE A 55 -38.81 10.04 45.05
CA PHE A 55 -39.04 11.47 44.91
C PHE A 55 -38.16 12.08 43.82
N VAL A 56 -36.88 11.71 43.78
CA VAL A 56 -35.92 12.18 42.77
C VAL A 56 -36.29 11.66 41.38
N ASP A 57 -36.56 10.35 41.23
CA ASP A 57 -36.95 9.78 39.93
C ASP A 57 -38.27 10.39 39.40
N LEU A 58 -39.24 10.70 40.28
CA LEU A 58 -40.45 11.42 39.88
C LEU A 58 -40.15 12.84 39.38
N CYS A 59 -39.18 13.54 39.97
CA CYS A 59 -38.77 14.86 39.50
C CYS A 59 -38.00 14.77 38.17
N ASP A 60 -37.10 13.80 38.02
CA ASP A 60 -36.35 13.55 36.78
C ASP A 60 -37.28 13.23 35.60
N ARG A 61 -38.29 12.37 35.81
CA ARG A 61 -39.29 12.06 34.77
C ARG A 61 -40.21 13.23 34.43
N LEU A 62 -40.31 14.22 35.32
CA LEU A 62 -41.02 15.48 35.09
C LEU A 62 -40.08 16.60 34.65
N ASN A 63 -38.79 16.32 34.46
CA ASN A 63 -37.74 17.29 34.13
C ASN A 63 -37.71 18.50 35.09
N LEU A 64 -37.80 18.22 36.40
CA LEU A 64 -37.79 19.20 37.48
C LEU A 64 -36.61 18.93 38.41
N ASP A 65 -36.00 19.99 38.95
CA ASP A 65 -35.00 19.86 40.00
C ASP A 65 -35.68 19.47 41.33
N TRP A 66 -35.31 18.31 41.87
CA TRP A 66 -35.90 17.79 43.11
C TRP A 66 -35.60 18.66 44.34
N GLN A 67 -34.51 19.43 44.36
CA GLN A 67 -34.19 20.35 45.47
C GLN A 67 -35.13 21.56 45.50
N VAL A 68 -35.49 22.06 44.31
CA VAL A 68 -36.48 23.12 44.15
C VAL A 68 -37.88 22.60 44.50
N VAL A 69 -38.24 21.40 44.03
CA VAL A 69 -39.55 20.80 44.31
C VAL A 69 -39.73 20.46 45.79
N SER A 70 -38.68 20.02 46.47
CA SER A 70 -38.69 19.76 47.92
C SER A 70 -38.61 21.03 48.79
N GLY A 71 -38.34 22.19 48.20
CA GLY A 71 -38.20 23.46 48.92
C GLY A 71 -36.90 23.57 49.74
N LEU A 72 -35.90 22.75 49.41
CA LEU A 72 -34.58 22.74 50.07
C LEU A 72 -33.62 23.79 49.48
N SER A 73 -33.95 24.38 48.32
CA SER A 73 -33.30 25.59 47.80
C SER A 73 -34.12 26.84 48.14
N PRO A 74 -33.51 27.96 48.56
CA PRO A 74 -34.21 29.22 48.71
C PRO A 74 -34.63 29.74 47.33
N SER A 75 -35.93 29.67 47.04
CA SER A 75 -36.51 30.25 45.84
C SER A 75 -36.53 31.78 45.95
N ALA A 76 -36.01 32.47 44.94
CA ALA A 76 -36.33 33.87 44.71
C ALA A 76 -37.81 33.96 44.25
N THR A 77 -38.72 34.23 45.18
CA THR A 77 -40.13 34.60 44.96
C THR A 77 -40.23 36.07 44.55
N ALA A 78 -40.82 36.43 43.40
CA ALA A 78 -42.25 36.63 43.10
C ALA A 78 -42.74 38.08 43.29
N GLN A 79 -43.33 38.67 42.23
CA GLN A 79 -44.42 39.66 42.30
C GLN A 79 -45.30 39.58 41.04
N THR A 80 -46.55 40.00 41.22
CA THR A 80 -47.81 39.45 40.68
C THR A 80 -48.55 40.35 39.68
N ALA A 81 -49.25 39.70 38.74
CA ALA A 81 -50.58 39.98 38.14
C ALA A 81 -51.10 41.43 37.99
N ALA A 82 -51.39 41.86 36.74
CA ALA A 82 -52.73 42.16 36.20
C ALA A 82 -52.68 42.84 34.81
N SER A 83 -53.75 42.62 34.03
CA SER A 83 -54.23 43.35 32.84
C SER A 83 -53.55 43.16 31.47
N ILE A 84 -54.39 42.78 30.51
CA ILE A 84 -54.15 42.78 29.06
C ILE A 84 -54.00 44.23 28.58
N PRO A 85 -52.99 44.53 27.74
CA PRO A 85 -53.24 45.27 26.52
C PRO A 85 -52.63 44.58 25.28
N GLN A 86 -53.25 44.88 24.14
CA GLN A 86 -52.87 44.51 22.78
C GLN A 86 -51.49 45.07 22.35
N PRO A 87 -50.95 44.68 21.18
CA PRO A 87 -49.52 44.67 20.91
C PRO A 87 -49.00 46.06 20.61
N THR A 88 -47.98 46.50 21.35
CA THR A 88 -47.14 47.62 20.95
C THR A 88 -45.69 47.27 21.28
N THR A 89 -44.93 47.07 20.21
CA THR A 89 -43.56 47.58 20.03
C THR A 89 -42.93 48.15 21.28
N ASP A 90 -41.92 47.47 21.84
CA ASP A 90 -40.70 48.15 22.24
C ASP A 90 -39.54 47.16 22.43
N ASN A 91 -38.46 47.49 21.72
CA ASN A 91 -37.14 46.88 21.76
C ASN A 91 -36.52 47.01 23.15
N LEU A 92 -36.00 45.89 23.67
CA LEU A 92 -34.83 45.88 24.55
C LEU A 92 -33.80 44.92 23.92
N PRO A 93 -32.55 45.37 23.67
CA PRO A 93 -31.60 44.63 22.85
C PRO A 93 -30.95 43.50 23.65
N LEU A 94 -31.07 42.28 23.11
CA LEU A 94 -30.27 41.11 23.50
C LEU A 94 -28.86 41.26 22.90
N PRO A 95 -27.77 41.07 23.66
CA PRO A 95 -26.44 40.99 23.05
C PRO A 95 -26.32 39.72 22.19
N ASP A 96 -25.64 39.85 21.05
CA ASP A 96 -25.24 38.82 20.07
C ASP A 96 -26.15 38.47 18.88
N SER A 97 -27.05 39.37 18.46
CA SER A 97 -27.72 39.24 17.14
C SER A 97 -27.14 40.12 16.03
N THR A 98 -26.06 40.89 16.27
CA THR A 98 -25.54 41.89 15.33
C THR A 98 -24.18 41.58 14.71
N GLU A 99 -23.44 40.57 15.20
CA GLU A 99 -22.16 40.20 14.58
C GLU A 99 -22.38 39.59 13.19
N PRO A 100 -21.75 40.14 12.12
CA PRO A 100 -21.76 39.54 10.78
C PRO A 100 -21.23 38.11 10.80
N VAL A 101 -21.72 37.25 9.90
CA VAL A 101 -21.32 35.83 9.91
C VAL A 101 -19.82 35.69 9.61
N GLU A 102 -19.24 36.57 8.80
CA GLU A 102 -17.80 36.57 8.52
C GLU A 102 -16.97 36.81 9.79
N SER A 103 -17.38 37.76 10.63
CA SER A 103 -16.71 38.05 11.90
C SER A 103 -16.85 36.87 12.89
N LEU A 104 -18.05 36.28 12.94
CA LEU A 104 -18.31 35.06 13.71
C LEU A 104 -17.40 33.91 13.27
N VAL A 105 -17.27 33.66 11.97
CA VAL A 105 -16.41 32.61 11.42
C VAL A 105 -14.95 32.85 11.82
N GLN A 106 -14.43 34.07 11.67
CA GLN A 106 -13.06 34.38 12.06
C GLN A 106 -12.80 34.18 13.57
N ARG A 107 -13.76 34.58 14.41
CA ARG A 107 -13.68 34.36 15.86
C ARG A 107 -13.71 32.87 16.24
N LEU A 108 -14.57 32.09 15.60
CA LEU A 108 -14.63 30.64 15.82
C LEU A 108 -13.39 29.93 15.29
N ARG A 109 -12.80 30.39 14.16
CA ARG A 109 -11.52 29.89 13.65
C ARG A 109 -10.40 30.11 14.66
N GLN A 110 -10.28 31.30 15.25
CA GLN A 110 -9.32 31.57 16.31
C GLN A 110 -9.54 30.67 17.53
N THR A 111 -10.80 30.44 17.91
CA THR A 111 -11.15 29.57 19.05
C THR A 111 -10.82 28.11 18.79
N ALA A 112 -11.01 27.64 17.56
CA ALA A 112 -10.78 26.25 17.16
C ALA A 112 -9.32 25.94 16.78
N TYR A 113 -8.49 26.96 16.55
CA TYR A 113 -7.13 26.83 16.00
C TYR A 113 -6.28 25.80 16.76
N ASP A 114 -6.09 25.98 18.06
CA ASP A 114 -5.24 25.11 18.88
C ASP A 114 -5.75 23.67 18.90
N SER A 115 -7.07 23.48 19.05
CA SER A 115 -7.69 22.15 19.06
C SER A 115 -7.54 21.44 17.72
N LEU A 116 -7.67 22.18 16.60
CA LEU A 116 -7.52 21.61 15.28
C LEU A 116 -6.05 21.29 14.96
N GLN A 117 -5.12 22.15 15.36
CA GLN A 117 -3.67 21.90 15.26
C GLN A 117 -3.26 20.66 16.06
N GLU A 118 -3.76 20.48 17.29
CA GLU A 118 -3.50 19.29 18.10
C GLU A 118 -3.98 18.00 17.40
N ARG A 119 -5.15 18.04 16.76
CA ARG A 119 -5.79 16.86 16.15
C ARG A 119 -5.28 16.55 14.73
N CYS A 120 -4.91 17.59 13.97
CA CYS A 120 -4.64 17.50 12.53
C CYS A 120 -3.24 17.97 12.13
N GLY A 121 -2.59 18.83 12.93
CA GLY A 121 -1.32 19.49 12.59
C GLY A 121 -0.10 18.58 12.66
N THR A 122 -0.22 17.44 13.32
CA THR A 122 0.86 16.44 13.39
C THR A 122 0.40 15.06 12.91
N MET A 123 1.38 14.29 12.46
CA MET A 123 1.22 12.89 12.09
C MET A 123 2.21 12.03 12.84
N ARG A 124 1.73 10.85 13.25
CA ARG A 124 2.57 9.76 13.71
C ARG A 124 2.14 8.51 12.98
N VAL A 125 3.07 7.90 12.27
CA VAL A 125 2.86 6.64 11.56
C VAL A 125 3.68 5.58 12.28
N LEU A 126 3.03 4.50 12.72
CA LEU A 126 3.70 3.31 13.26
C LEU A 126 4.65 3.65 14.45
N ASP A 127 5.91 3.23 14.35
CA ASP A 127 6.94 3.33 15.40
C ASP A 127 7.71 4.65 15.38
N MET A 128 7.24 5.66 14.64
CA MET A 128 7.87 6.99 14.67
C MET A 128 8.11 7.44 16.11
N SER A 129 9.38 7.71 16.42
CA SER A 129 9.84 8.07 17.77
C SER A 129 9.33 9.45 18.20
N ARG A 130 8.99 10.31 17.22
CA ARG A 130 8.41 11.63 17.40
C ARG A 130 7.34 11.89 16.34
N PRO A 131 6.24 12.59 16.67
CA PRO A 131 5.31 13.09 15.66
C PRO A 131 6.03 14.05 14.69
N MET A 132 5.66 14.02 13.42
CA MET A 132 6.10 15.00 12.42
C MET A 132 5.01 16.02 12.14
N THR A 133 5.40 17.23 11.78
CA THR A 133 4.46 18.28 11.37
C THR A 133 3.88 17.90 10.01
N LEU A 134 2.56 17.96 9.87
CA LEU A 134 1.89 17.52 8.65
C LEU A 134 2.36 18.29 7.42
N ASN A 135 2.49 19.61 7.52
CA ASN A 135 2.89 20.47 6.41
C ASN A 135 4.34 20.23 5.93
N GLU A 136 5.21 19.63 6.76
CA GLU A 136 6.60 19.34 6.41
C GLU A 136 6.75 18.09 5.54
N ILE A 137 5.78 17.18 5.61
CA ILE A 137 5.80 15.87 4.94
C ILE A 137 4.67 15.68 3.92
N TYR A 138 3.73 16.62 3.87
CA TYR A 138 2.59 16.48 2.98
C TYR A 138 3.02 16.61 1.52
N THR A 139 2.75 15.56 0.76
CA THR A 139 2.84 15.51 -0.69
C THR A 139 1.44 15.58 -1.27
N ASN A 140 1.24 16.46 -2.26
CA ASN A 140 -0.05 16.61 -2.93
C ASN A 140 -0.50 15.27 -3.52
N VAL A 141 -1.77 14.91 -3.32
CA VAL A 141 -2.38 13.72 -3.91
C VAL A 141 -3.14 14.06 -5.18
N ASN A 142 -3.11 13.14 -6.14
CA ASN A 142 -3.90 13.21 -7.36
C ASN A 142 -5.18 12.39 -7.19
N ILE A 143 -6.21 12.70 -7.97
CA ILE A 143 -7.46 11.92 -8.00
C ILE A 143 -7.80 11.40 -9.40
N LEU A 144 -8.57 10.32 -9.42
CA LEU A 144 -9.27 9.78 -10.55
C LEU A 144 -10.74 10.20 -10.43
N GLU A 145 -11.26 10.89 -11.45
CA GLU A 145 -12.69 11.28 -11.50
C GLU A 145 -13.60 10.07 -11.74
N LYS A 146 -13.08 9.03 -12.39
CA LYS A 146 -13.79 7.78 -12.59
C LYS A 146 -13.26 6.74 -11.63
N ILE A 147 -14.12 6.29 -10.72
CA ILE A 147 -13.75 5.28 -9.72
C ILE A 147 -13.37 3.97 -10.42
N SER A 148 -12.20 3.44 -10.07
CA SER A 148 -11.62 2.24 -10.69
C SER A 148 -12.59 1.07 -10.61
N ARG A 149 -13.29 0.88 -9.47
CA ARG A 149 -14.29 -0.18 -9.26
C ARG A 149 -15.41 -0.22 -10.30
N TYR A 150 -15.79 0.93 -10.91
CA TYR A 150 -16.91 1.02 -11.84
C TYR A 150 -16.51 0.88 -13.31
N GLN A 151 -15.22 0.95 -13.65
CA GLN A 151 -14.76 0.92 -15.05
C GLN A 151 -14.65 -0.50 -15.64
N TRP A 152 -14.79 -1.54 -14.82
CA TRP A 152 -14.58 -2.93 -15.23
C TRP A 152 -15.88 -3.51 -15.79
N HIS A 153 -16.24 -3.08 -17.00
CA HIS A 153 -17.50 -3.45 -17.64
C HIS A 153 -17.43 -4.72 -18.50
N ASP A 154 -16.25 -5.32 -18.73
CA ASP A 154 -16.14 -6.63 -19.38
C ASP A 154 -15.18 -7.54 -18.63
N MET A 155 -15.73 -8.56 -17.97
CA MET A 155 -15.14 -9.23 -16.80
C MET A 155 -14.26 -10.43 -17.15
N ASP A 156 -14.58 -11.16 -18.23
CA ASP A 156 -13.89 -12.41 -18.56
C ASP A 156 -12.72 -12.20 -19.52
N GLU A 157 -12.82 -11.23 -20.44
CA GLU A 157 -11.76 -10.90 -21.40
C GLU A 157 -10.57 -10.20 -20.73
N LEU A 158 -10.83 -9.35 -19.74
CA LEU A 158 -9.80 -8.57 -19.02
C LEU A 158 -9.05 -9.41 -17.98
N ILE A 159 -9.73 -10.24 -17.20
CA ILE A 159 -9.07 -11.17 -16.24
C ILE A 159 -8.15 -12.14 -17.00
N ALA A 160 -8.52 -12.53 -18.22
CA ALA A 160 -7.69 -13.36 -19.08
C ALA A 160 -6.52 -12.60 -19.73
N SER A 161 -6.58 -11.27 -19.82
CA SER A 161 -5.56 -10.44 -20.46
C SER A 161 -4.59 -9.75 -19.50
N VAL A 162 -4.84 -9.74 -18.18
CA VAL A 162 -3.93 -9.11 -17.20
C VAL A 162 -2.63 -9.91 -17.10
N THR A 163 -1.52 -9.27 -17.48
CA THR A 163 -0.16 -9.80 -17.28
C THR A 163 0.40 -9.41 -15.91
N ALA A 164 1.52 -10.03 -15.49
CA ALA A 164 2.21 -9.64 -14.25
C ALA A 164 2.63 -8.16 -14.27
N ASP A 165 3.19 -7.70 -15.41
CA ASP A 165 3.63 -6.31 -15.62
C ASP A 165 2.44 -5.33 -15.59
N ASP A 166 1.26 -5.84 -15.91
CA ASP A 166 0.01 -5.11 -15.89
C ASP A 166 -0.74 -5.24 -14.57
N PHE A 167 -0.42 -6.16 -13.66
CA PHE A 167 -1.26 -6.42 -12.49
C PHE A 167 -1.38 -5.19 -11.59
N ASP A 168 -0.24 -4.61 -11.21
CA ASP A 168 -0.22 -3.42 -10.37
C ASP A 168 -0.62 -2.16 -11.16
N ARG A 169 -0.56 -2.18 -12.51
CA ARG A 169 -0.98 -1.07 -13.40
C ARG A 169 -2.47 -1.07 -13.74
N VAL A 170 -3.04 -2.24 -14.01
CA VAL A 170 -4.45 -2.50 -14.33
C VAL A 170 -5.30 -2.35 -13.08
N GLY A 171 -4.71 -2.48 -11.89
CA GLY A 171 -5.36 -2.17 -10.63
C GLY A 171 -5.31 -0.71 -10.19
N PHE A 172 -4.47 0.16 -10.78
CA PHE A 172 -4.17 1.50 -10.26
C PHE A 172 -3.70 2.48 -11.36
N GLY A 173 -4.60 3.37 -11.80
CA GLY A 173 -4.21 4.73 -12.17
C GLY A 173 -3.30 4.99 -13.39
N GLN A 174 -2.83 3.98 -14.14
CA GLN A 174 -2.18 4.21 -15.44
C GLN A 174 -3.12 4.01 -16.64
N VAL A 175 -4.44 4.01 -16.43
CA VAL A 175 -5.33 4.40 -17.52
C VAL A 175 -4.97 5.84 -17.85
N ALA A 176 -4.73 6.16 -19.12
CA ALA A 176 -4.50 7.50 -19.67
C ALA A 176 -5.67 8.48 -19.38
N GLN A 177 -5.97 8.71 -18.11
CA GLN A 177 -6.92 9.66 -17.58
C GLN A 177 -6.14 10.86 -17.08
N ALA A 178 -6.70 12.05 -17.27
CA ALA A 178 -6.12 13.26 -16.73
C ALA A 178 -6.16 13.18 -15.19
N HIS A 179 -5.00 13.06 -14.55
CA HIS A 179 -4.89 13.23 -13.12
C HIS A 179 -5.26 14.68 -12.76
N VAL A 180 -6.25 14.84 -11.89
CA VAL A 180 -6.60 16.15 -11.35
C VAL A 180 -6.05 16.24 -9.93
N SER A 181 -5.47 17.39 -9.57
CA SER A 181 -5.07 17.64 -8.18
C SER A 181 -6.27 17.47 -7.26
N ALA A 182 -6.12 16.75 -6.15
CA ALA A 182 -7.22 16.56 -5.20
C ALA A 182 -7.74 17.90 -4.66
N ILE A 183 -6.87 18.89 -4.44
CA ILE A 183 -7.27 20.23 -4.00
C ILE A 183 -8.13 20.93 -5.05
N ALA A 184 -7.81 20.76 -6.33
CA ALA A 184 -8.62 21.32 -7.42
C ALA A 184 -10.01 20.65 -7.49
N ALA A 185 -10.08 19.34 -7.26
CA ALA A 185 -11.34 18.62 -7.20
C ALA A 185 -12.23 19.08 -6.03
N VAL A 186 -11.62 19.31 -4.87
CA VAL A 186 -12.32 19.90 -3.72
C VAL A 186 -12.85 21.30 -4.09
N ALA A 187 -12.05 22.15 -4.72
CA ALA A 187 -12.51 23.47 -5.13
C ALA A 187 -13.66 23.42 -6.16
N GLN A 188 -13.75 22.36 -6.97
CA GLN A 188 -14.77 22.18 -8.00
C GLN A 188 -16.11 21.66 -7.46
N TYR A 189 -16.09 20.71 -6.52
CA TYR A 189 -17.29 19.99 -6.07
C TYR A 189 -17.60 20.29 -4.60
N GLN A 190 -18.76 20.91 -4.33
CA GLN A 190 -19.18 21.25 -2.95
C GLN A 190 -19.41 20.05 -2.03
N LYS A 191 -19.70 18.86 -2.57
CA LYS A 191 -19.97 17.64 -1.82
C LYS A 191 -19.20 16.51 -2.47
N LEU A 192 -18.13 16.07 -1.82
CA LEU A 192 -17.17 15.12 -2.37
C LEU A 192 -16.99 13.91 -1.45
N ILE A 193 -16.92 12.73 -2.05
CA ILE A 193 -16.55 11.48 -1.38
C ILE A 193 -15.24 11.03 -1.96
N VAL A 194 -14.22 11.02 -1.11
CA VAL A 194 -12.86 10.65 -1.46
C VAL A 194 -12.66 9.18 -1.09
N LEU A 195 -12.74 8.34 -2.11
CA LEU A 195 -12.45 6.92 -2.05
C LEU A 195 -10.96 6.67 -2.24
N GLY A 196 -10.52 5.45 -1.93
CA GLY A 196 -9.15 5.03 -2.15
C GLY A 196 -8.81 3.81 -1.33
N LYS A 197 -7.68 3.20 -1.66
CA LYS A 197 -7.22 1.96 -1.02
C LYS A 197 -6.68 2.20 0.40
N PRO A 198 -6.51 1.13 1.19
CA PRO A 198 -5.78 1.21 2.45
C PRO A 198 -4.41 1.86 2.23
N GLY A 199 -4.02 2.80 3.10
CA GLY A 199 -2.71 3.46 3.00
C GLY A 199 -2.59 4.57 1.94
N ALA A 200 -3.61 4.84 1.12
CA ALA A 200 -3.59 5.88 0.07
C ALA A 200 -3.56 7.35 0.60
N GLY A 201 -3.54 7.57 1.92
CA GLY A 201 -3.44 8.92 2.48
C GLY A 201 -4.76 9.72 2.60
N LYS A 202 -5.93 9.07 2.51
CA LYS A 202 -7.25 9.75 2.68
C LYS A 202 -7.37 10.61 3.95
N THR A 203 -7.08 10.04 5.12
CA THR A 203 -7.09 10.76 6.40
C THR A 203 -6.05 11.89 6.42
N THR A 204 -4.86 11.64 5.84
CA THR A 204 -3.79 12.63 5.70
C THR A 204 -4.24 13.83 4.88
N PHE A 205 -4.94 13.59 3.77
CA PHE A 205 -5.50 14.63 2.91
C PHE A 205 -6.54 15.49 3.65
N LEU A 206 -7.49 14.88 4.36
CA LEU A 206 -8.50 15.63 5.13
C LEU A 206 -7.86 16.45 6.26
N LYS A 207 -6.88 15.90 6.96
CA LYS A 207 -6.12 16.66 7.97
C LYS A 207 -5.41 17.85 7.34
N HIS A 208 -4.80 17.67 6.17
CA HIS A 208 -4.10 18.74 5.47
C HIS A 208 -5.07 19.87 5.09
N LEU A 209 -6.24 19.54 4.52
CA LEU A 209 -7.28 20.54 4.22
C LEU A 209 -7.77 21.28 5.46
N ALA A 210 -7.93 20.58 6.58
CA ALA A 210 -8.34 21.21 7.85
C ALA A 210 -7.31 22.26 8.29
N ILE A 211 -6.02 21.94 8.18
CA ILE A 211 -4.91 22.83 8.55
C ILE A 211 -4.77 23.99 7.57
N GLN A 212 -4.75 23.73 6.26
CA GLN A 212 -4.73 24.79 5.24
C GLN A 212 -5.93 25.74 5.37
N CYS A 213 -7.09 25.18 5.73
CA CYS A 213 -8.27 25.98 5.96
C CYS A 213 -8.14 26.85 7.20
N ILE A 214 -7.77 26.30 8.36
CA ILE A 214 -7.69 27.09 9.60
C ILE A 214 -6.57 28.15 9.57
N GLU A 215 -5.50 27.90 8.81
CA GLU A 215 -4.41 28.85 8.57
C GLU A 215 -4.77 29.94 7.53
N GLY A 216 -5.84 29.73 6.77
CA GLY A 216 -6.33 30.72 5.78
C GLY A 216 -5.68 30.60 4.41
N HIS A 217 -4.98 29.50 4.12
CA HIS A 217 -4.40 29.21 2.81
C HIS A 217 -5.40 28.57 1.84
N PHE A 218 -6.50 28.00 2.35
CA PHE A 218 -7.56 27.34 1.59
C PHE A 218 -8.94 27.70 2.16
N GLU A 219 -9.92 28.12 1.34
CA GLU A 219 -11.27 28.50 1.81
C GLU A 219 -11.27 29.32 3.12
N ALA A 220 -10.52 30.42 3.12
CA ALA A 220 -10.23 31.23 4.31
C ALA A 220 -11.48 31.86 4.97
N ASP A 221 -12.58 31.91 4.24
CA ASP A 221 -13.90 32.39 4.63
C ASP A 221 -14.78 31.31 5.28
N ARG A 222 -14.31 30.06 5.36
CA ARG A 222 -15.04 28.94 5.99
C ARG A 222 -14.45 28.52 7.34
N LEU A 223 -15.28 27.93 8.20
CA LEU A 223 -14.86 27.25 9.43
C LEU A 223 -14.63 25.75 9.17
N PRO A 224 -13.41 25.22 9.34
CA PRO A 224 -13.15 23.78 9.16
C PRO A 224 -13.62 22.95 10.36
N LEU A 225 -14.38 21.90 10.09
CA LEU A 225 -14.99 20.98 11.06
C LEU A 225 -14.56 19.55 10.74
N PHE A 226 -13.43 19.12 11.31
CA PHE A 226 -12.89 17.77 11.14
C PHE A 226 -13.52 16.73 12.08
N VAL A 227 -14.32 15.80 11.58
CA VAL A 227 -14.99 14.76 12.36
C VAL A 227 -14.39 13.40 12.03
N ASN A 228 -13.86 12.70 13.03
CA ASN A 228 -13.56 11.28 12.89
C ASN A 228 -14.84 10.47 13.18
N LEU A 229 -15.36 9.78 12.15
CA LEU A 229 -16.65 9.11 12.21
C LEU A 229 -16.66 7.91 13.16
N LYS A 230 -15.52 7.24 13.34
CA LYS A 230 -15.37 6.18 14.35
C LYS A 230 -15.58 6.71 15.76
N HIS A 231 -14.90 7.78 16.14
CA HIS A 231 -15.06 8.40 17.47
C HIS A 231 -16.48 8.92 17.71
N PHE A 232 -17.15 9.43 16.65
CA PHE A 232 -18.57 9.79 16.74
C PHE A 232 -19.44 8.57 16.98
N SER A 233 -19.20 7.47 16.26
CA SER A 233 -19.98 6.23 16.40
C SER A 233 -19.88 5.59 17.78
N GLU A 234 -18.79 5.83 18.51
CA GLU A 234 -18.57 5.35 19.88
C GLU A 234 -19.34 6.17 20.94
N GLN A 235 -19.99 7.28 20.56
CA GLN A 235 -20.81 8.08 21.47
C GLN A 235 -22.19 7.44 21.72
N PRO A 236 -22.82 7.68 22.89
CA PRO A 236 -24.20 7.26 23.17
C PRO A 236 -25.17 7.66 22.06
N GLU A 237 -26.18 6.82 21.80
CA GLU A 237 -27.15 7.02 20.71
C GLU A 237 -27.90 8.36 20.76
N GLN A 238 -28.04 8.95 21.95
CA GLN A 238 -28.75 10.22 22.11
C GLN A 238 -27.96 11.43 21.58
N ILE A 239 -26.65 11.30 21.32
CA ILE A 239 -25.82 12.38 20.81
C ILE A 239 -25.86 12.36 19.27
N GLY A 240 -26.49 13.36 18.67
CA GLY A 240 -26.48 13.57 17.22
C GLY A 240 -25.14 14.12 16.71
N LEU A 241 -24.91 14.06 15.40
CA LEU A 241 -23.65 14.50 14.79
C LEU A 241 -23.38 16.00 15.02
N LEU A 242 -24.40 16.84 14.90
CA LEU A 242 -24.29 18.27 15.16
C LEU A 242 -23.88 18.57 16.61
N ASP A 243 -24.42 17.81 17.56
CA ASP A 243 -24.11 17.95 18.98
C ASP A 243 -22.68 17.51 19.28
N PHE A 244 -22.24 16.42 18.64
CA PHE A 244 -20.85 15.97 18.72
C PHE A 244 -19.87 17.03 18.20
N ILE A 245 -20.17 17.66 17.06
CA ILE A 245 -19.32 18.72 16.49
C ILE A 245 -19.27 19.91 17.45
N SER A 246 -20.43 20.35 17.94
CA SER A 246 -20.56 21.51 18.82
C SER A 246 -19.75 21.34 20.11
N GLN A 247 -19.78 20.15 20.72
CA GLN A 247 -19.06 19.85 21.96
C GLN A 247 -17.55 19.69 21.81
N ARG A 248 -17.04 19.41 20.61
CA ARG A 248 -15.64 19.00 20.39
C ARG A 248 -14.80 20.03 19.63
N HIS A 249 -15.40 20.82 18.75
CA HIS A 249 -14.66 21.73 17.86
C HIS A 249 -14.44 23.14 18.39
N LEU A 250 -15.15 23.52 19.46
CA LEU A 250 -15.10 24.86 20.04
C LEU A 250 -14.55 24.86 21.49
N LYS A 251 -13.86 23.79 21.90
CA LYS A 251 -13.25 23.67 23.22
C LYS A 251 -11.90 24.40 23.26
N SER A 252 -11.83 25.51 24.00
CA SER A 252 -10.57 26.19 24.31
C SER A 252 -9.96 25.81 25.67
N ARG A 253 -10.60 24.92 26.47
CA ARG A 253 -10.17 24.63 27.86
C ARG A 253 -10.31 23.16 28.27
N LEU A 254 -9.46 22.75 29.22
CA LEU A 254 -9.37 21.42 29.87
C LEU A 254 -10.57 21.05 30.77
N THR A 255 -11.62 21.87 30.82
CA THR A 255 -12.80 21.66 31.69
C THR A 255 -14.02 21.22 30.87
N ALA A 256 -14.85 20.35 31.45
CA ALA A 256 -16.14 20.00 30.86
C ALA A 256 -17.00 21.27 30.69
N LEU A 257 -17.59 21.43 29.50
CA LEU A 257 -18.51 22.53 29.22
C LEU A 257 -19.78 22.35 30.05
N SER A 258 -20.30 23.44 30.60
CA SER A 258 -21.65 23.49 31.16
C SER A 258 -22.71 23.32 30.05
N LEU A 259 -23.91 22.89 30.42
CA LEU A 259 -25.02 22.74 29.47
C LEU A 259 -25.35 24.05 28.72
N ALA A 260 -25.20 25.20 29.40
CA ALA A 260 -25.43 26.51 28.81
C ALA A 260 -24.38 26.85 27.73
N GLU A 261 -23.11 26.51 27.97
CA GLU A 261 -22.02 26.71 27.00
C GLU A 261 -22.18 25.80 25.78
N VAL A 262 -22.63 24.56 25.96
CA VAL A 262 -22.91 23.64 24.84
C VAL A 262 -24.04 24.17 23.96
N GLU A 263 -25.12 24.67 24.57
CA GLU A 263 -26.25 25.22 23.81
C GLU A 263 -25.87 26.51 23.07
N ASP A 264 -25.07 27.38 23.70
CA ASP A 264 -24.58 28.60 23.05
C ASP A 264 -23.65 28.27 21.87
N GLN A 265 -22.71 27.34 22.06
CA GLN A 265 -21.87 26.83 20.97
C GLN A 265 -22.68 26.21 19.83
N ARG A 266 -23.71 25.42 20.16
CA ARG A 266 -24.63 24.86 19.18
C ARG A 266 -25.35 25.96 18.39
N ARG A 267 -25.79 27.03 19.06
CA ARG A 267 -26.45 28.18 18.42
C ARG A 267 -25.50 28.91 17.47
N LEU A 268 -24.26 29.16 17.89
CA LEU A 268 -23.24 29.80 17.05
C LEU A 268 -22.91 28.94 15.82
N LEU A 269 -22.71 27.63 16.01
CA LEU A 269 -22.43 26.70 14.93
C LEU A 269 -23.58 26.66 13.91
N LYS A 270 -24.83 26.62 14.36
CA LYS A 270 -26.01 26.68 13.48
C LYS A 270 -26.02 27.95 12.61
N ARG A 271 -25.60 29.11 13.14
CA ARG A 271 -25.51 30.34 12.34
C ARG A 271 -24.49 30.20 11.20
N VAL A 272 -23.32 29.62 11.47
CA VAL A 272 -22.29 29.35 10.45
C VAL A 272 -22.79 28.35 9.40
N LEU A 273 -23.38 27.24 9.85
CA LEU A 273 -23.91 26.21 8.97
C LEU A 273 -25.04 26.73 8.08
N ASN A 274 -25.98 27.52 8.63
CA ASN A 274 -27.07 28.11 7.86
C ASN A 274 -26.59 29.12 6.81
N ALA A 275 -25.43 29.75 7.05
CA ALA A 275 -24.80 30.67 6.10
C ALA A 275 -23.96 29.97 5.02
N GLY A 276 -23.78 28.64 5.10
CA GLY A 276 -22.93 27.89 4.15
C GLY A 276 -21.43 28.10 4.36
N GLN A 277 -21.01 28.70 5.48
CA GLN A 277 -19.61 29.07 5.73
C GLN A 277 -18.85 28.02 6.56
N ALA A 278 -19.19 26.73 6.41
CA ALA A 278 -18.41 25.63 6.99
C ALA A 278 -17.79 24.73 5.92
N LEU A 279 -16.61 24.20 6.24
CA LEU A 279 -15.95 23.08 5.55
C LEU A 279 -16.02 21.87 6.47
N ILE A 280 -16.88 20.91 6.15
CA ILE A 280 -17.19 19.73 6.98
C ILE A 280 -16.41 18.54 6.44
N LEU A 281 -15.46 18.04 7.23
CA LEU A 281 -14.53 16.97 6.85
C LEU A 281 -14.84 15.72 7.67
N LEU A 282 -15.43 14.70 7.04
CA LEU A 282 -15.89 13.47 7.68
C LEU A 282 -14.92 12.31 7.37
N ASP A 283 -14.09 11.94 8.33
CA ASP A 283 -13.02 10.96 8.14
C ASP A 283 -13.40 9.54 8.59
N GLY A 284 -13.19 8.57 7.72
CA GLY A 284 -13.14 7.13 8.06
C GLY A 284 -14.50 6.47 8.22
N LEU A 285 -15.41 6.62 7.24
CA LEU A 285 -16.71 5.95 7.28
C LEU A 285 -16.59 4.42 7.36
N ASP A 286 -15.56 3.85 6.70
CA ASP A 286 -15.26 2.41 6.72
C ASP A 286 -14.82 1.89 8.10
N GLU A 287 -14.42 2.78 9.02
CA GLU A 287 -13.95 2.43 10.35
C GLU A 287 -15.07 2.37 11.41
N VAL A 288 -16.27 2.85 11.07
CA VAL A 288 -17.47 2.79 11.94
C VAL A 288 -17.83 1.33 12.17
N ASN A 289 -18.22 0.91 13.38
CA ASN A 289 -18.63 -0.48 13.60
C ASN A 289 -19.94 -0.82 12.84
N ALA A 290 -20.21 -2.11 12.58
CA ALA A 290 -21.41 -2.51 11.84
C ALA A 290 -22.71 -2.10 12.56
N ALA A 291 -22.73 -2.17 13.90
CA ALA A 291 -23.90 -1.85 14.72
C ALA A 291 -24.34 -0.38 14.62
N ASN A 292 -23.41 0.55 14.45
CA ASN A 292 -23.69 2.00 14.40
C ASN A 292 -23.69 2.56 12.97
N HIS A 293 -23.45 1.73 11.95
CA HIS A 293 -23.27 2.18 10.57
C HIS A 293 -24.49 2.93 10.04
N GLU A 294 -25.69 2.34 10.17
CA GLU A 294 -26.97 2.95 9.78
C GLU A 294 -27.25 4.28 10.50
N ARG A 295 -26.91 4.36 11.78
CA ARG A 295 -27.04 5.61 12.55
C ARG A 295 -26.13 6.69 11.97
N VAL A 296 -24.85 6.38 11.74
CA VAL A 296 -23.89 7.35 11.20
C VAL A 296 -24.31 7.81 9.81
N LEU A 297 -24.70 6.89 8.92
CA LEU A 297 -25.18 7.22 7.57
C LEU A 297 -26.40 8.15 7.63
N ARG A 298 -27.37 7.85 8.49
CA ARG A 298 -28.56 8.70 8.67
C ARG A 298 -28.19 10.10 9.14
N GLU A 299 -27.35 10.22 10.15
CA GLU A 299 -26.92 11.51 10.70
C GLU A 299 -26.12 12.35 9.68
N VAL A 300 -25.25 11.70 8.89
CA VAL A 300 -24.52 12.37 7.81
C VAL A 300 -25.47 12.84 6.71
N ARG A 301 -26.45 12.01 6.30
CA ARG A 301 -27.48 12.39 5.32
C ARG A 301 -28.26 13.60 5.79
N VAL A 302 -28.84 13.53 7.00
CA VAL A 302 -29.62 14.62 7.60
C VAL A 302 -28.79 15.91 7.65
N LEU A 303 -27.56 15.86 8.16
CA LEU A 303 -26.71 17.04 8.22
C LEU A 303 -26.40 17.60 6.81
N SER A 304 -26.10 16.74 5.84
CA SER A 304 -25.77 17.15 4.47
C SER A 304 -26.96 17.74 3.71
N GLU A 305 -28.18 17.30 4.02
CA GLU A 305 -29.43 17.78 3.43
C GLU A 305 -29.87 19.10 4.07
N GLU A 306 -29.85 19.19 5.40
CA GLU A 306 -30.23 20.39 6.15
C GLU A 306 -29.25 21.56 5.92
N CYS A 307 -27.95 21.25 5.73
CA CYS A 307 -26.88 22.23 5.61
C CYS A 307 -26.30 22.29 4.18
N ALA A 308 -27.15 22.22 3.16
CA ALA A 308 -26.77 21.96 1.76
C ALA A 308 -25.75 22.93 1.12
N HIS A 309 -25.62 24.17 1.61
CA HIS A 309 -24.69 25.18 1.08
C HIS A 309 -23.26 25.10 1.66
N ASN A 310 -23.02 24.20 2.62
CA ASN A 310 -21.69 23.99 3.18
C ASN A 310 -20.87 23.05 2.29
N HIS A 311 -19.55 23.13 2.42
CA HIS A 311 -18.65 22.24 1.71
C HIS A 311 -18.49 20.95 2.52
N PHE A 312 -18.79 19.79 1.91
CA PHE A 312 -18.63 18.48 2.55
C PHE A 312 -17.58 17.65 1.84
N LEU A 313 -16.64 17.12 2.61
CA LEU A 313 -15.73 16.08 2.18
C LEU A 313 -15.87 14.88 3.11
N MET A 314 -16.04 13.69 2.54
CA MET A 314 -16.09 12.44 3.29
C MET A 314 -15.08 11.44 2.76
N THR A 315 -14.43 10.67 3.64
CA THR A 315 -13.54 9.58 3.22
C THR A 315 -14.13 8.22 3.53
N CYS A 316 -13.95 7.29 2.59
CA CYS A 316 -14.26 5.88 2.78
C CYS A 316 -13.24 5.03 2.01
N ARG A 317 -13.09 3.75 2.37
CA ARG A 317 -12.44 2.77 1.50
C ARG A 317 -13.34 2.42 0.32
N ILE A 318 -12.73 2.23 -0.85
CA ILE A 318 -13.44 1.86 -2.07
C ILE A 318 -14.21 0.53 -1.94
N ALA A 319 -13.67 -0.42 -1.17
CA ALA A 319 -14.30 -1.71 -0.92
C ALA A 319 -15.51 -1.63 0.01
N ALA A 320 -15.44 -0.79 1.05
CA ALA A 320 -16.52 -0.61 2.02
C ALA A 320 -17.61 0.37 1.56
N TRP A 321 -17.53 0.85 0.31
CA TRP A 321 -18.47 1.79 -0.28
C TRP A 321 -19.58 1.06 -1.04
N GLU A 322 -20.74 0.91 -0.41
CA GLU A 322 -21.93 0.27 -1.00
C GLU A 322 -23.15 1.21 -1.08
N TYR A 323 -23.00 2.46 -0.62
CA TYR A 323 -24.11 3.39 -0.45
C TYR A 323 -24.01 4.55 -1.42
N THR A 324 -25.11 4.87 -2.10
CA THR A 324 -25.17 6.08 -2.91
C THR A 324 -25.60 7.26 -2.04
N PHE A 325 -24.84 8.34 -2.07
CA PHE A 325 -25.29 9.66 -1.62
C PHE A 325 -25.54 10.50 -2.87
N GLU A 326 -26.81 10.63 -3.28
CA GLU A 326 -27.19 11.25 -4.56
C GLU A 326 -26.62 12.67 -4.78
N GLN A 327 -26.34 13.40 -3.70
CA GLN A 327 -25.84 14.77 -3.75
C GLN A 327 -24.30 14.89 -3.74
N PHE A 328 -23.59 13.77 -3.66
CA PHE A 328 -22.13 13.77 -3.56
C PHE A 328 -21.51 13.29 -4.87
N THR A 329 -20.44 13.97 -5.27
CA THR A 329 -19.53 13.48 -6.32
C THR A 329 -18.54 12.53 -5.68
N GLU A 330 -18.29 11.40 -6.32
CA GLU A 330 -17.33 10.41 -5.83
C GLU A 330 -16.05 10.48 -6.66
N VAL A 331 -14.90 10.48 -6.00
CA VAL A 331 -13.57 10.48 -6.63
C VAL A 331 -12.68 9.48 -5.91
N GLU A 332 -11.63 9.00 -6.57
CA GLU A 332 -10.66 8.07 -5.98
C GLU A 332 -9.28 8.71 -5.88
N ILE A 333 -8.58 8.60 -4.75
CA ILE A 333 -7.16 8.99 -4.66
C ILE A 333 -6.34 8.04 -5.53
N ALA A 334 -5.56 8.62 -6.45
CA ALA A 334 -4.58 7.92 -7.26
C ALA A 334 -3.33 7.58 -6.45
N ASP A 335 -2.61 6.54 -6.88
CA ASP A 335 -1.28 6.25 -6.35
C ASP A 335 -0.30 7.38 -6.66
N PHE A 336 0.81 7.40 -5.92
CA PHE A 336 1.90 8.31 -6.20
C PHE A 336 2.59 7.95 -7.52
N ASP A 337 2.74 8.97 -8.36
CA ASP A 337 3.69 8.96 -9.46
C ASP A 337 5.13 9.17 -8.93
N TRP A 338 6.11 8.96 -9.81
CA TRP A 338 7.51 9.11 -9.44
C TRP A 338 7.86 10.52 -8.89
N PRO A 339 7.37 11.63 -9.48
CA PRO A 339 7.51 12.97 -8.89
C PRO A 339 6.98 13.07 -7.45
N GLN A 340 5.82 12.49 -7.15
CA GLN A 340 5.26 12.47 -5.79
C GLN A 340 6.12 11.63 -4.83
N ILE A 341 6.64 10.48 -5.27
CA ILE A 341 7.57 9.65 -4.49
C ILE A 341 8.85 10.44 -4.16
N GLU A 342 9.39 11.17 -5.13
CA GLU A 342 10.57 12.01 -4.95
C GLU A 342 10.32 13.13 -3.95
N ILE A 343 9.23 13.88 -4.10
CA ILE A 343 8.84 14.96 -3.17
C ILE A 343 8.68 14.42 -1.75
N PHE A 344 7.94 13.33 -1.58
CA PHE A 344 7.74 12.71 -0.28
C PHE A 344 9.07 12.28 0.36
N SER A 345 9.96 11.66 -0.42
CA SER A 345 11.25 11.19 0.06
C SER A 345 12.17 12.35 0.47
N GLN A 346 12.21 13.42 -0.33
CA GLN A 346 12.98 14.62 -0.02
C GLN A 346 12.47 15.31 1.25
N GLN A 347 11.14 15.40 1.41
CA GLN A 347 10.51 15.94 2.61
C GLN A 347 10.77 15.07 3.85
N TRP A 348 10.64 13.75 3.72
CA TRP A 348 10.92 12.80 4.81
C TRP A 348 12.36 12.95 5.32
N PHE A 349 13.32 13.04 4.41
CA PHE A 349 14.74 13.16 4.71
C PHE A 349 15.24 14.61 4.66
N LEU A 350 14.39 15.60 4.96
CA LEU A 350 14.73 17.03 4.85
C LEU A 350 16.02 17.41 5.60
N LEU A 351 16.22 16.84 6.80
CA LEU A 351 17.42 17.06 7.62
C LEU A 351 18.62 16.20 7.20
N LYS A 352 18.45 15.27 6.26
CA LYS A 352 19.47 14.34 5.75
C LYS A 352 19.38 14.22 4.21
N PRO A 353 19.66 15.29 3.42
CA PRO A 353 19.47 15.26 1.96
C PRO A 353 20.26 14.16 1.24
N GLN A 354 21.43 13.78 1.75
CA GLN A 354 22.21 12.65 1.22
C GLN A 354 21.48 11.32 1.37
N SER A 355 20.72 11.13 2.45
CA SER A 355 19.88 9.95 2.66
C SER A 355 18.73 9.92 1.65
N ALA A 356 18.12 11.06 1.32
CA ALA A 356 17.08 11.14 0.29
C ALA A 356 17.61 10.66 -1.07
N LEU A 357 18.78 11.17 -1.49
CA LEU A 357 19.41 10.78 -2.76
C LEU A 357 19.80 9.30 -2.77
N ALA A 358 20.38 8.79 -1.68
CA ALA A 358 20.74 7.38 -1.57
C ALA A 358 19.51 6.46 -1.61
N PHE A 359 18.43 6.85 -0.93
CA PHE A 359 17.16 6.14 -0.92
C PHE A 359 16.52 6.09 -2.33
N LEU A 360 16.40 7.24 -3.00
CA LEU A 360 15.82 7.33 -4.35
C LEU A 360 16.63 6.55 -5.39
N ARG A 361 17.97 6.60 -5.33
CA ARG A 361 18.83 5.75 -6.17
C ARG A 361 18.57 4.27 -5.92
N SER A 362 18.39 3.89 -4.66
CA SER A 362 18.14 2.50 -4.27
C SER A 362 16.78 1.98 -4.75
N LEU A 363 15.76 2.85 -4.83
CA LEU A 363 14.46 2.55 -5.43
C LEU A 363 14.55 2.43 -6.95
N ASN A 364 15.22 3.38 -7.62
CA ASN A 364 15.38 3.35 -9.08
C ASN A 364 16.11 2.09 -9.57
N GLN A 365 17.11 1.63 -8.81
CA GLN A 365 17.84 0.41 -9.14
C GLN A 365 17.01 -0.88 -8.94
N ARG A 366 15.84 -0.79 -8.31
CA ARG A 366 14.99 -1.94 -7.96
C ARG A 366 13.52 -1.63 -8.29
N PRO A 367 13.10 -1.79 -9.57
CA PRO A 367 11.77 -1.41 -10.04
C PRO A 367 10.61 -1.95 -9.20
N GLN A 368 10.70 -3.18 -8.69
CA GLN A 368 9.68 -3.78 -7.82
C GLN A 368 9.49 -2.99 -6.51
N LEU A 369 10.55 -2.35 -5.99
CA LEU A 369 10.46 -1.46 -4.84
C LEU A 369 9.85 -0.10 -5.20
N GLY A 370 10.11 0.38 -6.42
CA GLY A 370 9.46 1.56 -6.97
C GLY A 370 7.94 1.38 -7.06
N GLU A 371 7.48 0.22 -7.52
CA GLU A 371 6.04 -0.12 -7.55
C GLU A 371 5.44 -0.17 -6.15
N LEU A 372 6.13 -0.78 -5.19
CA LEU A 372 5.71 -0.80 -3.79
C LEU A 372 5.65 0.64 -3.19
N ALA A 373 6.56 1.51 -3.59
CA ALA A 373 6.64 2.91 -3.14
C ALA A 373 5.49 3.81 -3.66
N SER A 374 4.70 3.37 -4.63
CA SER A 374 3.55 4.13 -5.16
C SER A 374 2.44 4.36 -4.12
N THR A 375 2.34 3.49 -3.10
CA THR A 375 1.38 3.67 -2.01
C THR A 375 2.05 4.44 -0.85
N PRO A 376 1.49 5.57 -0.38
CA PRO A 376 2.11 6.40 0.67
C PRO A 376 2.49 5.64 1.96
N LEU A 377 1.64 4.69 2.37
CA LEU A 377 1.93 3.83 3.53
C LEU A 377 3.18 2.99 3.32
N LEU A 378 3.30 2.34 2.16
CA LEU A 378 4.43 1.47 1.84
C LEU A 378 5.71 2.28 1.65
N LEU A 379 5.63 3.44 0.99
CA LEU A 379 6.75 4.39 0.93
C LEU A 379 7.23 4.80 2.33
N THR A 380 6.29 5.05 3.25
CA THR A 380 6.64 5.35 4.65
C THR A 380 7.38 4.18 5.32
N LEU A 381 6.98 2.92 5.06
CA LEU A 381 7.69 1.74 5.57
C LEU A 381 9.11 1.65 5.03
N LEU A 382 9.29 1.90 3.73
CA LEU A 382 10.60 1.90 3.09
C LEU A 382 11.50 3.00 3.66
N CYS A 383 10.97 4.20 3.88
CA CYS A 383 11.71 5.29 4.52
C CYS A 383 12.12 4.94 5.96
N LEU A 384 11.24 4.31 6.74
CA LEU A 384 11.54 3.88 8.11
C LEU A 384 12.63 2.78 8.14
N ALA A 385 12.54 1.78 7.26
CA ALA A 385 13.53 0.71 7.16
C ALA A 385 14.91 1.27 6.76
N PHE A 386 14.92 2.20 5.81
CA PHE A 386 16.14 2.90 5.38
C PHE A 386 16.73 3.77 6.50
N GLU A 387 15.90 4.49 7.26
CA GLU A 387 16.38 5.31 8.38
C GLU A 387 16.99 4.47 9.51
N ALA A 388 16.42 3.28 9.77
CA ALA A 388 16.89 2.39 10.82
C ALA A 388 18.27 1.77 10.53
N SER A 389 18.55 1.46 9.27
CA SER A 389 19.73 0.67 8.88
C SER A 389 20.70 1.39 7.92
N GLY A 390 20.36 2.58 7.42
CA GLY A 390 21.16 3.37 6.47
C GLY A 390 21.15 2.83 5.04
N SER A 391 20.46 1.72 4.80
CA SER A 391 20.25 1.10 3.49
C SER A 391 18.88 0.41 3.50
N LEU A 392 18.32 0.11 2.33
CA LEU A 392 17.15 -0.76 2.27
C LEU A 392 17.65 -2.21 2.31
N PRO A 393 16.95 -3.16 2.97
CA PRO A 393 17.31 -4.57 2.96
C PRO A 393 17.72 -5.05 1.56
N ASN A 394 18.83 -5.80 1.51
CA ASN A 394 19.35 -6.36 0.26
C ASN A 394 18.45 -7.51 -0.23
N SER A 395 18.01 -8.35 0.70
CA SER A 395 17.04 -9.43 0.48
C SER A 395 15.63 -8.85 0.29
N ARG A 396 14.98 -9.20 -0.83
CA ARG A 396 13.60 -8.79 -1.11
C ARG A 396 12.63 -9.44 -0.13
N SER A 397 12.86 -10.71 0.20
CA SER A 397 12.02 -11.45 1.13
C SER A 397 12.05 -10.87 2.55
N ASP A 398 13.17 -10.33 3.01
CA ASP A 398 13.26 -9.65 4.31
C ASP A 398 12.45 -8.34 4.30
N LEU A 399 12.55 -7.57 3.23
CA LEU A 399 11.77 -6.34 3.09
C LEU A 399 10.26 -6.58 3.10
N TYR A 400 9.80 -7.58 2.36
CA TYR A 400 8.38 -7.95 2.30
C TYR A 400 7.92 -8.49 3.65
N ARG A 401 8.75 -9.31 4.32
CA ARG A 401 8.48 -9.79 5.67
C ARG A 401 8.31 -8.63 6.66
N GLU A 402 9.25 -7.69 6.70
CA GLU A 402 9.16 -6.54 7.59
C GLU A 402 7.91 -5.71 7.33
N SER A 403 7.59 -5.47 6.05
CA SER A 403 6.39 -4.73 5.63
C SER A 403 5.11 -5.43 6.09
N ILE A 404 5.00 -6.74 5.86
CA ILE A 404 3.85 -7.56 6.27
C ILE A 404 3.74 -7.64 7.79
N GLU A 405 4.85 -7.85 8.50
CA GLU A 405 4.84 -7.88 9.97
C GLU A 405 4.32 -6.56 10.55
N ILE A 406 4.69 -5.43 9.95
CA ILE A 406 4.21 -4.12 10.36
C ILE A 406 2.70 -3.97 10.08
N LEU A 407 2.24 -4.37 8.89
CA LEU A 407 0.81 -4.36 8.53
C LEU A 407 -0.03 -5.26 9.45
N LEU A 408 0.49 -6.43 9.84
CA LEU A 408 -0.19 -7.41 10.69
C LEU A 408 -0.12 -7.07 12.20
N LYS A 409 0.98 -6.51 12.71
CA LYS A 409 1.19 -6.23 14.15
C LYS A 409 0.76 -4.84 14.58
N LYS A 410 1.08 -3.81 13.79
CA LYS A 410 1.09 -2.40 14.27
C LYS A 410 -0.11 -1.60 13.78
N TRP A 411 -0.68 -1.96 12.63
CA TRP A 411 -1.86 -1.28 12.11
C TRP A 411 -3.09 -1.51 13.02
N ASP A 412 -3.25 -2.73 13.55
CA ASP A 412 -4.32 -3.13 14.48
C ASP A 412 -4.32 -2.29 15.78
N ALA A 413 -3.14 -2.02 16.35
CA ALA A 413 -3.01 -1.32 17.63
C ALA A 413 -3.29 0.19 17.54
N SER A 414 -3.04 0.80 16.38
CA SER A 414 -3.09 2.26 16.20
C SER A 414 -4.50 2.82 15.97
N ARG A 415 -5.45 2.02 15.45
CA ARG A 415 -6.81 2.49 15.10
C ARG A 415 -7.94 1.93 15.97
N GLY A 416 -7.67 0.94 16.83
CA GLY A 416 -8.67 0.39 17.76
C GLY A 416 -9.95 -0.11 17.07
N ILE A 417 -9.83 -0.69 15.86
CA ILE A 417 -10.96 -1.10 15.01
C ILE A 417 -11.56 -2.40 15.56
N TYR A 418 -12.74 -2.33 16.19
CA TYR A 418 -13.47 -3.48 16.75
C TYR A 418 -14.38 -4.14 15.71
N ARG A 419 -13.83 -5.10 14.96
CA ARG A 419 -14.63 -6.08 14.22
C ARG A 419 -13.99 -7.48 14.33
N ASP A 420 -14.84 -8.46 14.63
CA ASP A 420 -14.65 -9.91 14.84
C ASP A 420 -13.69 -10.39 15.96
N GLN A 421 -14.16 -11.32 16.81
CA GLN A 421 -13.35 -11.92 17.88
C GLN A 421 -12.44 -13.07 17.39
N VAL A 422 -12.81 -13.78 16.32
CA VAL A 422 -12.11 -14.99 15.86
C VAL A 422 -10.81 -14.59 15.18
N TYR A 423 -10.85 -13.67 14.21
CA TYR A 423 -9.65 -13.23 13.49
C TYR A 423 -8.62 -12.55 14.42
N ARG A 424 -9.09 -11.78 15.41
CA ARG A 424 -8.23 -11.14 16.42
C ARG A 424 -7.51 -12.13 17.34
N ARG A 425 -8.09 -13.31 17.56
CA ARG A 425 -7.46 -14.37 18.38
C ARG A 425 -6.37 -15.12 17.62
N LEU A 426 -6.30 -14.98 16.29
CA LEU A 426 -5.21 -15.58 15.51
C LEU A 426 -3.90 -14.87 15.85
N SER A 427 -2.87 -15.66 16.16
CA SER A 427 -1.51 -15.14 16.22
C SER A 427 -1.09 -14.62 14.84
N VAL A 428 -0.13 -13.69 14.81
CA VAL A 428 0.44 -13.15 13.55
C VAL A 428 0.85 -14.29 12.61
N LYS A 429 1.53 -15.31 13.14
CA LYS A 429 1.90 -16.49 12.37
C LYS A 429 0.70 -17.18 11.70
N ARG A 430 -0.40 -17.38 12.43
CA ARG A 430 -1.63 -17.98 11.86
C ARG A 430 -2.27 -17.09 10.80
N LYS A 431 -2.25 -15.77 10.98
CA LYS A 431 -2.72 -14.82 9.95
C LYS A 431 -1.89 -14.95 8.67
N GLU A 432 -0.56 -15.02 8.80
CA GLU A 432 0.32 -15.22 7.65
C GLU A 432 0.13 -16.58 6.98
N ASP A 433 -0.05 -17.67 7.75
CA ASP A 433 -0.30 -19.01 7.21
C ASP A 433 -1.62 -19.06 6.43
N LEU A 434 -2.67 -18.43 6.96
CA LEU A 434 -3.93 -18.28 6.23
C LEU A 434 -3.75 -17.52 4.91
N LEU A 435 -3.05 -16.40 4.93
CA LEU A 435 -2.77 -15.61 3.72
C LEU A 435 -1.90 -16.38 2.72
N SER A 436 -0.96 -17.19 3.20
CA SER A 436 -0.09 -18.04 2.38
C SER A 436 -0.88 -19.13 1.65
N GLN A 437 -1.83 -19.76 2.34
CA GLN A 437 -2.73 -20.73 1.71
C GLN A 437 -3.64 -20.09 0.65
N ILE A 438 -4.20 -18.91 0.93
CA ILE A 438 -4.99 -18.14 -0.04
C ILE A 438 -4.12 -17.77 -1.25
N ALA A 439 -2.89 -17.32 -1.01
CA ALA A 439 -1.96 -16.91 -2.06
C ALA A 439 -1.64 -18.06 -3.02
N LEU A 440 -1.19 -19.21 -2.51
CA LEU A 440 -0.83 -20.36 -3.36
C LEU A 440 -2.04 -20.85 -4.19
N SER A 441 -3.19 -21.04 -3.55
CA SER A 441 -4.39 -21.56 -4.22
C SER A 441 -4.92 -20.65 -5.33
N THR A 442 -4.79 -19.33 -5.17
CA THR A 442 -5.22 -18.34 -6.18
C THR A 442 -4.18 -18.15 -7.28
N PHE A 443 -2.89 -18.18 -6.94
CA PHE A 443 -1.80 -17.99 -7.90
C PHE A 443 -1.66 -19.16 -8.88
N GLU A 444 -1.87 -20.40 -8.43
CA GLU A 444 -1.81 -21.60 -9.30
C GLU A 444 -2.88 -21.61 -10.40
N LEU A 445 -4.01 -20.93 -10.19
CA LEU A 445 -5.06 -20.79 -11.20
C LEU A 445 -4.70 -19.78 -12.30
N GLY A 446 -3.57 -19.07 -12.17
CA GLY A 446 -3.19 -17.99 -13.08
C GLY A 446 -4.09 -16.76 -12.97
N HIS A 447 -4.87 -16.65 -11.89
CA HIS A 447 -5.82 -15.57 -11.68
C HIS A 447 -5.34 -14.67 -10.55
N TYR A 448 -4.96 -13.45 -10.89
CA TYR A 448 -4.64 -12.45 -9.88
C TYR A 448 -5.89 -11.81 -9.24
N PHE A 449 -7.04 -11.93 -9.91
CA PHE A 449 -8.36 -11.56 -9.37
C PHE A 449 -9.16 -12.83 -9.14
N PHE A 450 -9.69 -13.00 -7.93
CA PHE A 450 -10.34 -14.23 -7.50
C PHE A 450 -11.68 -13.94 -6.81
N LYS A 451 -12.63 -14.87 -6.95
CA LYS A 451 -13.99 -14.67 -6.42
C LYS A 451 -13.99 -14.75 -4.91
N GLN A 452 -14.82 -13.94 -4.25
CA GLN A 452 -15.05 -13.95 -2.80
C GLN A 452 -15.28 -15.37 -2.27
N ALA A 453 -16.15 -16.14 -2.94
CA ALA A 453 -16.45 -17.51 -2.55
C ALA A 453 -15.21 -18.44 -2.51
N GLN A 454 -14.22 -18.23 -3.39
CA GLN A 454 -12.97 -19.01 -3.40
C GLN A 454 -12.10 -18.67 -2.19
N VAL A 455 -12.05 -17.39 -1.81
CA VAL A 455 -11.31 -16.93 -0.63
C VAL A 455 -11.98 -17.42 0.65
N GLU A 456 -13.30 -17.29 0.74
CA GLU A 456 -14.10 -17.81 1.86
C GLU A 456 -13.92 -19.31 2.02
N GLN A 457 -13.93 -20.08 0.93
CA GLN A 457 -13.66 -21.52 0.97
C GLN A 457 -12.27 -21.83 1.52
N SER A 458 -11.26 -21.06 1.14
CA SER A 458 -9.89 -21.19 1.64
C SER A 458 -9.80 -20.85 3.13
N ILE A 459 -10.48 -19.78 3.56
CA ILE A 459 -10.58 -19.38 4.97
C ILE A 459 -11.26 -20.48 5.78
N THR A 460 -12.42 -20.98 5.33
CA THR A 460 -13.13 -22.08 5.98
C THR A 460 -12.27 -23.33 6.09
N ALA A 461 -11.52 -23.68 5.02
CA ALA A 461 -10.63 -24.84 5.05
C ALA A 461 -9.50 -24.68 6.09
N TYR A 462 -8.97 -23.47 6.24
CA TYR A 462 -7.95 -23.15 7.24
C TYR A 462 -8.52 -23.20 8.66
N THR A 463 -9.65 -22.51 8.91
CA THR A 463 -10.23 -22.36 10.24
C THR A 463 -10.78 -23.66 10.80
N ARG A 464 -11.28 -24.58 9.97
CA ARG A 464 -11.69 -25.93 10.40
C ARG A 464 -10.60 -26.69 11.16
N ASN A 465 -9.33 -26.39 10.92
CA ASN A 465 -8.21 -27.04 11.60
C ASN A 465 -7.85 -26.38 12.95
N LEU A 466 -8.57 -25.34 13.39
CA LEU A 466 -8.32 -24.65 14.64
C LEU A 466 -9.16 -25.24 15.80
N PRO A 467 -8.57 -25.42 17.00
CA PRO A 467 -9.15 -26.21 18.10
C PRO A 467 -10.42 -25.66 18.77
N GLU A 468 -10.97 -24.52 18.33
CA GLU A 468 -12.13 -23.84 18.95
C GLU A 468 -13.21 -23.44 17.93
N THR A 469 -13.23 -24.08 16.75
CA THR A 469 -14.07 -23.65 15.62
C THR A 469 -15.33 -24.51 15.52
N SER A 470 -16.47 -23.88 15.23
CA SER A 470 -17.73 -24.61 15.02
C SER A 470 -17.63 -25.57 13.83
N GLU A 471 -18.22 -26.76 13.93
CA GLU A 471 -18.35 -27.68 12.79
C GLU A 471 -19.57 -27.36 11.91
N ASP A 472 -20.43 -26.44 12.34
CA ASP A 472 -21.64 -26.03 11.62
C ASP A 472 -21.26 -25.27 10.32
N PRO A 473 -21.68 -25.76 9.13
CA PRO A 473 -21.40 -25.12 7.85
C PRO A 473 -21.88 -23.66 7.74
N GLU A 474 -23.03 -23.31 8.33
CA GLU A 474 -23.55 -21.94 8.26
C GLU A 474 -22.71 -20.98 9.11
N VAL A 475 -22.30 -21.44 10.30
CA VAL A 475 -21.41 -20.69 11.19
C VAL A 475 -20.03 -20.50 10.55
N LEU A 476 -19.48 -21.57 9.95
CA LEU A 476 -18.20 -21.51 9.24
C LEU A 476 -18.22 -20.56 8.05
N GLN A 477 -19.35 -20.46 7.34
CA GLN A 477 -19.50 -19.53 6.23
C GLN A 477 -19.53 -18.08 6.74
N LEU A 478 -20.37 -17.80 7.76
CA LEU A 478 -20.43 -16.47 8.39
C LEU A 478 -19.07 -16.03 8.94
N ASP A 479 -18.35 -16.93 9.61
CA ASP A 479 -17.00 -16.69 10.14
C ASP A 479 -16.02 -16.40 8.99
N SER A 480 -16.11 -17.12 7.87
CA SER A 480 -15.21 -16.92 6.73
C SER A 480 -15.38 -15.56 6.05
N THR A 481 -16.64 -15.13 5.84
CA THR A 481 -16.95 -13.80 5.30
C THR A 481 -16.48 -12.71 6.26
N ALA A 482 -16.70 -12.88 7.56
CA ALA A 482 -16.28 -11.93 8.58
C ALA A 482 -14.75 -11.82 8.69
N ILE A 483 -14.02 -12.94 8.57
CA ILE A 483 -12.56 -12.97 8.51
C ILE A 483 -12.04 -12.26 7.26
N LEU A 484 -12.63 -12.52 6.08
CA LEU A 484 -12.23 -11.84 4.84
C LEU A 484 -12.37 -10.32 4.95
N HIS A 485 -13.53 -9.85 5.40
CA HIS A 485 -13.74 -8.42 5.65
C HIS A 485 -12.80 -7.87 6.72
N SER A 486 -12.39 -8.69 7.70
CA SER A 486 -11.40 -8.29 8.70
C SER A 486 -10.01 -8.13 8.10
N ILE A 487 -9.55 -9.06 7.24
CA ILE A 487 -8.26 -8.95 6.53
C ILE A 487 -8.21 -7.66 5.70
N GLU A 488 -9.28 -7.40 4.95
CA GLU A 488 -9.43 -6.21 4.12
C GLU A 488 -9.44 -4.92 4.95
N ALA A 489 -10.26 -4.87 5.99
CA ALA A 489 -10.43 -3.68 6.82
C ALA A 489 -9.23 -3.42 7.75
N GLN A 490 -8.54 -4.45 8.23
CA GLN A 490 -7.46 -4.31 9.21
C GLN A 490 -6.10 -4.17 8.55
N HIS A 491 -5.80 -4.94 7.51
CA HIS A 491 -4.43 -5.01 6.98
C HIS A 491 -4.34 -4.45 5.57
N GLY A 492 -5.44 -4.48 4.80
CA GLY A 492 -5.42 -4.09 3.40
C GLY A 492 -4.51 -4.97 2.55
N LEU A 493 -4.24 -6.20 2.99
CA LEU A 493 -3.44 -7.19 2.26
C LEU A 493 -4.28 -7.88 1.18
N LEU A 494 -5.58 -8.07 1.44
CA LEU A 494 -6.59 -8.42 0.44
C LEU A 494 -7.51 -7.23 0.23
N VAL A 495 -7.92 -7.00 -1.02
CA VAL A 495 -8.76 -5.86 -1.39
C VAL A 495 -9.82 -6.33 -2.38
N GLU A 496 -11.08 -5.97 -2.14
CA GLU A 496 -12.15 -6.10 -3.13
C GLU A 496 -11.91 -5.10 -4.26
N ARG A 497 -11.64 -5.62 -5.46
CA ARG A 497 -11.35 -4.82 -6.66
C ARG A 497 -12.64 -4.42 -7.38
N PHE A 498 -13.60 -5.33 -7.39
CA PHE A 498 -14.97 -5.13 -7.86
C PHE A 498 -15.88 -6.15 -7.18
N LYS A 499 -17.20 -6.00 -7.35
CA LYS A 499 -18.20 -6.73 -6.57
C LYS A 499 -17.88 -8.23 -6.47
N GLN A 500 -17.63 -8.71 -5.25
CA GLN A 500 -17.30 -10.08 -4.90
C GLN A 500 -16.04 -10.64 -5.57
N HIS A 501 -15.10 -9.79 -5.97
CA HIS A 501 -13.81 -10.19 -6.53
C HIS A 501 -12.68 -9.47 -5.81
N TYR A 502 -11.75 -10.27 -5.34
CA TYR A 502 -10.64 -9.87 -4.51
C TYR A 502 -9.31 -10.07 -5.23
N SER A 503 -8.30 -9.35 -4.79
CA SER A 503 -6.91 -9.61 -5.10
C SER A 503 -6.04 -9.34 -3.86
N PHE A 504 -4.76 -9.70 -3.91
CA PHE A 504 -3.80 -9.06 -3.02
C PHE A 504 -3.66 -7.58 -3.37
N SER A 505 -3.29 -6.76 -2.39
CA SER A 505 -3.14 -5.31 -2.61
C SER A 505 -2.02 -4.97 -3.60
N HIS A 506 -0.98 -5.81 -3.63
CA HIS A 506 0.18 -5.73 -4.52
C HIS A 506 0.59 -7.14 -4.97
N LEU A 507 1.12 -7.27 -6.20
CA LEU A 507 1.59 -8.57 -6.72
C LEU A 507 2.70 -9.15 -5.85
N THR A 508 3.63 -8.30 -5.43
CA THR A 508 4.77 -8.68 -4.59
C THR A 508 4.35 -9.37 -3.28
N PHE A 509 3.24 -8.96 -2.66
CA PHE A 509 2.69 -9.64 -1.50
C PHE A 509 2.06 -10.99 -1.86
N HIS A 510 1.37 -11.07 -3.00
CA HIS A 510 0.85 -12.35 -3.51
C HIS A 510 2.00 -13.34 -3.68
N GLU A 511 3.03 -12.97 -4.42
CA GLU A 511 4.21 -13.79 -4.72
C GLU A 511 4.98 -14.19 -3.46
N TYR A 512 5.15 -13.26 -2.51
CA TYR A 512 5.77 -13.54 -1.22
C TYR A 512 4.99 -14.59 -0.43
N PHE A 513 3.66 -14.45 -0.34
CA PHE A 513 2.84 -15.42 0.39
C PHE A 513 2.79 -16.79 -0.32
N VAL A 514 2.88 -16.85 -1.66
CA VAL A 514 3.06 -18.10 -2.41
C VAL A 514 4.39 -18.77 -2.02
N ALA A 515 5.50 -18.03 -2.09
CA ALA A 515 6.82 -18.56 -1.73
C ALA A 515 6.86 -19.03 -0.27
N ARG A 516 6.23 -18.26 0.63
CA ARG A 516 6.10 -18.60 2.05
C ARG A 516 5.32 -19.89 2.27
N GLU A 517 4.20 -20.09 1.57
CA GLU A 517 3.41 -21.33 1.66
C GLU A 517 4.25 -22.55 1.25
N LEU A 518 4.93 -22.44 0.11
CA LEU A 518 5.75 -23.52 -0.44
C LEU A 518 6.94 -23.86 0.47
N VAL A 519 7.57 -22.86 1.11
CA VAL A 519 8.77 -23.07 1.93
C VAL A 519 8.45 -23.48 3.37
N PHE A 520 7.46 -22.87 4.02
CA PHE A 520 7.24 -23.05 5.46
C PHE A 520 6.07 -23.98 5.80
N ASN A 521 5.09 -24.15 4.91
CA ASN A 521 3.87 -24.92 5.19
C ASN A 521 3.78 -26.25 4.43
N SER A 522 4.74 -26.53 3.54
CA SER A 522 4.87 -27.82 2.86
C SER A 522 5.18 -28.96 3.84
N SER A 523 4.37 -30.02 3.81
CA SER A 523 4.63 -31.25 4.58
C SER A 523 5.89 -31.99 4.13
N ASN A 524 6.25 -31.89 2.85
CA ASN A 524 7.48 -32.40 2.28
C ASN A 524 8.14 -31.33 1.39
N LEU A 525 8.99 -30.51 2.01
CA LEU A 525 9.67 -29.40 1.35
C LEU A 525 10.47 -29.82 0.11
N LYS A 526 11.19 -30.95 0.18
CA LYS A 526 11.99 -31.44 -0.95
C LYS A 526 11.13 -31.83 -2.15
N ALA A 527 9.96 -32.45 -1.90
CA ALA A 527 9.02 -32.77 -2.96
C ALA A 527 8.36 -31.49 -3.52
N ALA A 528 7.99 -30.55 -2.65
CA ALA A 528 7.39 -29.27 -3.05
C ALA A 528 8.31 -28.45 -3.97
N MET A 529 9.60 -28.31 -3.62
CA MET A 529 10.57 -27.59 -4.47
C MET A 529 10.76 -28.26 -5.84
N ARG A 530 10.79 -29.60 -5.90
CA ARG A 530 10.86 -30.33 -7.17
C ARG A 530 9.61 -30.14 -8.03
N GLU A 531 8.43 -30.17 -7.43
CA GLU A 531 7.18 -29.91 -8.15
C GLU A 531 7.09 -28.46 -8.62
N LEU A 532 7.54 -27.50 -7.81
CA LEU A 532 7.68 -26.08 -8.20
C LEU A 532 8.55 -25.96 -9.46
N VAL A 533 9.75 -26.56 -9.46
CA VAL A 533 10.64 -26.58 -10.64
C VAL A 533 9.95 -27.19 -11.85
N LYS A 534 9.42 -28.40 -11.69
CA LYS A 534 8.86 -29.20 -12.79
C LYS A 534 7.67 -28.50 -13.46
N LYS A 535 6.80 -27.87 -12.68
CA LYS A 535 5.58 -27.23 -13.18
C LYS A 535 5.83 -25.81 -13.69
N TYR A 536 6.67 -25.05 -13.00
CA TYR A 536 6.65 -23.59 -13.12
C TYR A 536 7.98 -22.93 -13.50
N ALA A 537 9.10 -23.66 -13.61
CA ALA A 537 10.42 -23.04 -13.89
C ALA A 537 10.52 -22.31 -15.24
N LEU A 538 9.64 -22.60 -16.21
CA LEU A 538 9.55 -21.91 -17.50
C LEU A 538 8.33 -20.99 -17.62
N VAL A 539 7.56 -20.82 -16.54
CA VAL A 539 6.37 -19.98 -16.49
C VAL A 539 6.79 -18.59 -15.99
N PRO A 540 6.80 -17.54 -16.84
CA PRO A 540 7.36 -16.24 -16.48
C PRO A 540 6.76 -15.62 -15.22
N GLN A 541 5.45 -15.81 -15.00
CA GLN A 541 4.72 -15.28 -13.84
C GLN A 541 5.24 -15.83 -12.51
N TRP A 542 5.88 -17.00 -12.50
CA TRP A 542 6.39 -17.62 -11.27
C TRP A 542 7.81 -17.20 -10.92
N ARG A 543 8.46 -16.41 -11.79
CA ARG A 543 9.86 -16.05 -11.64
C ARG A 543 10.18 -15.45 -10.28
N GLU A 544 9.39 -14.49 -9.81
CA GLU A 544 9.64 -13.85 -8.51
C GLU A 544 9.42 -14.84 -7.36
N VAL A 545 8.46 -15.76 -7.47
CA VAL A 545 8.26 -16.84 -6.49
C VAL A 545 9.51 -17.71 -6.33
N PHE A 546 10.23 -18.01 -7.42
CA PHE A 546 11.51 -18.75 -7.35
C PHE A 546 12.60 -17.94 -6.65
N LEU A 547 12.71 -16.64 -6.93
CA LEU A 547 13.68 -15.75 -6.27
C LEU A 547 13.38 -15.69 -4.77
N LEU A 548 12.13 -15.42 -4.39
CA LEU A 548 11.70 -15.37 -3.00
C LEU A 548 11.86 -16.73 -2.30
N ALA A 549 11.51 -17.84 -2.94
CA ALA A 549 11.71 -19.17 -2.37
C ALA A 549 13.20 -19.46 -2.12
N SER A 550 14.09 -19.06 -3.04
CA SER A 550 15.54 -19.23 -2.87
C SER A 550 16.10 -18.46 -1.68
N GLU A 551 15.53 -17.29 -1.36
CA GLU A 551 15.91 -16.48 -0.18
C GLU A 551 15.30 -17.00 1.13
N LEU A 552 14.06 -17.52 1.08
CA LEU A 552 13.36 -18.03 2.26
C LEU A 552 13.88 -19.40 2.72
N LEU A 553 14.49 -20.18 1.83
CA LEU A 553 15.07 -21.48 2.12
C LEU A 553 16.32 -21.35 2.99
N ARG A 554 16.42 -22.17 4.04
CA ARG A 554 17.66 -22.31 4.84
C ARG A 554 18.76 -23.03 4.08
N ASP A 555 18.38 -23.85 3.10
CA ASP A 555 19.26 -24.56 2.19
C ASP A 555 18.69 -24.43 0.77
N ALA A 556 19.23 -23.48 0.02
CA ALA A 556 18.81 -23.19 -1.34
C ALA A 556 19.10 -24.35 -2.30
N ASP A 557 19.97 -25.32 -1.94
CA ASP A 557 20.26 -26.49 -2.77
C ASP A 557 18.99 -27.33 -3.05
N LEU A 558 18.02 -27.29 -2.13
CA LEU A 558 16.71 -27.93 -2.29
C LEU A 558 15.92 -27.42 -3.51
N LEU A 559 16.22 -26.22 -3.99
CA LEU A 559 15.62 -25.60 -5.18
C LEU A 559 16.60 -25.53 -6.36
N LEU A 560 17.84 -25.13 -6.10
CA LEU A 560 18.85 -24.86 -7.14
C LEU A 560 19.31 -26.14 -7.83
N THR A 561 19.55 -27.24 -7.10
CA THR A 561 19.93 -28.52 -7.71
C THR A 561 18.81 -29.07 -8.61
N PRO A 562 17.54 -29.11 -8.17
CA PRO A 562 16.44 -29.47 -9.06
C PRO A 562 16.30 -28.58 -10.30
N LEU A 563 16.49 -27.25 -10.17
CA LEU A 563 16.50 -26.33 -11.32
C LEU A 563 17.59 -26.70 -12.34
N LEU A 564 18.81 -26.95 -11.86
CA LEU A 564 19.93 -27.36 -12.72
C LEU A 564 19.65 -28.69 -13.44
N GLN A 565 19.17 -29.69 -12.69
CA GLN A 565 18.82 -31.00 -13.23
C GLN A 565 17.72 -30.89 -14.29
N GLN A 566 16.67 -30.11 -14.02
CA GLN A 566 15.58 -29.91 -14.97
C GLN A 566 16.09 -29.22 -16.25
N ALA A 567 16.95 -28.20 -16.12
CA ALA A 567 17.56 -27.54 -17.27
C ALA A 567 18.36 -28.54 -18.12
N GLN A 568 19.23 -29.33 -17.50
CA GLN A 568 20.02 -30.35 -18.19
C GLN A 568 19.15 -31.38 -18.92
N THR A 569 18.00 -31.75 -18.33
CA THR A 569 17.07 -32.70 -18.93
C THR A 569 16.45 -32.18 -20.24
N LEU A 570 16.32 -30.86 -20.43
CA LEU A 570 15.79 -30.26 -21.66
C LEU A 570 16.64 -30.59 -22.89
N LEU A 571 17.96 -30.68 -22.72
CA LEU A 571 18.91 -30.91 -23.81
C LEU A 571 19.36 -32.37 -23.90
N ALA A 572 19.07 -33.19 -22.90
CA ALA A 572 19.56 -34.55 -22.74
C ALA A 572 19.24 -35.49 -23.92
N ALA A 573 18.03 -35.36 -24.48
CA ALA A 573 17.55 -36.26 -25.53
C ALA A 573 18.10 -35.94 -26.93
N THR A 574 18.84 -34.83 -27.10
CA THR A 574 19.30 -34.36 -28.42
C THR A 574 20.82 -34.39 -28.52
N PRO A 575 21.43 -35.42 -29.14
CA PRO A 575 22.89 -35.57 -29.22
C PRO A 575 23.60 -34.34 -29.79
N LYS A 576 23.05 -33.75 -30.85
CA LYS A 576 23.58 -32.52 -31.45
C LYS A 576 23.70 -31.34 -30.47
N LEU A 577 22.76 -31.21 -29.53
CA LEU A 577 22.79 -30.15 -28.51
C LEU A 577 23.80 -30.49 -27.40
N GLN A 578 24.01 -31.78 -27.09
CA GLN A 578 25.08 -32.20 -26.19
C GLN A 578 26.47 -31.97 -26.80
N ASP A 579 26.65 -32.29 -28.08
CA ASP A 579 27.88 -32.01 -28.82
C ASP A 579 28.19 -30.51 -28.84
N PHE A 580 27.16 -29.68 -29.04
CA PHE A 580 27.28 -28.23 -28.95
C PHE A 580 27.74 -27.73 -27.56
N LEU A 581 27.20 -28.29 -26.47
CA LEU A 581 27.66 -27.97 -25.12
C LEU A 581 29.11 -28.42 -24.88
N ALA A 582 29.49 -29.59 -25.39
CA ALA A 582 30.86 -30.09 -25.29
C ALA A 582 31.86 -29.19 -26.05
N GLU A 583 31.49 -28.71 -27.24
CA GLU A 583 32.29 -27.76 -28.00
C GLU A 583 32.47 -26.43 -27.23
N ILE A 584 31.39 -25.92 -26.62
CA ILE A 584 31.45 -24.72 -25.78
C ILE A 584 32.37 -24.91 -24.58
N ASP A 585 32.26 -26.03 -23.87
CA ASP A 585 33.08 -26.32 -22.70
C ASP A 585 34.58 -26.45 -23.07
N GLN A 586 34.87 -27.11 -24.19
CA GLN A 586 36.23 -27.19 -24.74
C GLN A 586 36.77 -25.80 -25.10
N GLN A 587 35.99 -24.96 -25.77
CA GLN A 587 36.40 -23.59 -26.13
C GLN A 587 36.65 -22.73 -24.89
N ALA A 588 35.81 -22.85 -23.86
CA ALA A 588 35.94 -22.08 -22.63
C ALA A 588 37.24 -22.37 -21.86
N SER A 589 37.93 -23.47 -22.16
CA SER A 589 39.24 -23.82 -21.61
C SER A 589 40.42 -23.15 -22.32
N SER A 590 40.18 -22.32 -23.35
CA SER A 590 41.23 -21.62 -24.07
C SER A 590 41.95 -20.58 -23.19
N PRO A 591 43.29 -20.46 -23.27
CA PRO A 591 44.06 -19.49 -22.49
C PRO A 591 43.66 -18.02 -22.72
N CYS A 592 43.07 -17.67 -23.88
CA CYS A 592 42.64 -16.30 -24.16
C CYS A 592 41.59 -15.78 -23.15
N PHE A 593 40.81 -16.69 -22.55
CA PHE A 593 39.78 -16.40 -21.56
C PHE A 593 40.31 -16.26 -20.12
N GLU A 594 41.62 -16.37 -19.90
CA GLU A 594 42.21 -16.20 -18.57
C GLU A 594 41.74 -14.90 -17.91
N GLY A 595 41.32 -14.97 -16.64
CA GLY A 595 40.75 -13.84 -15.91
C GLY A 595 39.23 -13.68 -16.01
N VAL A 596 38.53 -14.56 -16.75
CA VAL A 596 37.06 -14.68 -16.73
C VAL A 596 36.68 -16.07 -16.23
N LYS A 597 35.68 -16.17 -15.34
CA LYS A 597 35.20 -17.46 -14.84
C LYS A 597 34.73 -18.36 -16.00
N PRO A 598 35.10 -19.66 -16.03
CA PRO A 598 34.70 -20.58 -17.09
C PRO A 598 33.19 -20.64 -17.33
N ALA A 599 32.37 -20.61 -16.27
CA ALA A 599 30.91 -20.62 -16.40
C ALA A 599 30.36 -19.38 -17.15
N ALA A 600 30.96 -18.21 -16.92
CA ALA A 600 30.61 -16.98 -17.62
C ALA A 600 31.03 -17.04 -19.10
N VAL A 601 32.21 -17.61 -19.39
CA VAL A 601 32.70 -17.85 -20.76
C VAL A 601 31.78 -18.80 -21.50
N ARG A 602 31.38 -19.93 -20.89
CA ARG A 602 30.45 -20.88 -21.51
C ARG A 602 29.09 -20.26 -21.80
N SER A 603 28.55 -19.48 -20.85
CA SER A 603 27.32 -18.70 -21.06
C SER A 603 27.44 -17.73 -22.24
N PHE A 604 28.56 -17.01 -22.33
CA PHE A 604 28.86 -16.11 -23.44
C PHE A 604 28.94 -16.87 -24.78
N LEU A 605 29.64 -18.01 -24.83
CA LEU A 605 29.76 -18.82 -26.06
C LEU A 605 28.46 -19.54 -26.45
N PHE A 606 27.53 -19.72 -25.51
CA PHE A 606 26.22 -20.32 -25.73
C PHE A 606 25.27 -19.41 -26.50
N ASP A 607 25.29 -18.10 -26.22
CA ASP A 607 24.42 -17.14 -26.91
C ASP A 607 24.98 -16.75 -28.29
N ILE A 608 24.70 -17.63 -29.26
CA ILE A 608 25.04 -17.54 -30.69
C ILE A 608 24.55 -16.18 -31.23
N ASP A 609 25.48 -15.29 -31.60
CA ASP A 609 25.17 -14.04 -32.32
C ASP A 609 24.06 -13.14 -31.73
N PHE A 610 23.92 -13.13 -30.40
CA PHE A 610 22.90 -12.33 -29.71
C PHE A 610 21.46 -12.78 -30.00
N GLU A 611 21.24 -14.04 -30.40
CA GLU A 611 19.90 -14.54 -30.71
C GLU A 611 19.08 -14.93 -29.48
N ILE A 612 19.75 -15.34 -28.40
CA ILE A 612 19.12 -15.85 -27.17
C ILE A 612 19.09 -14.77 -26.08
N ASP A 613 20.21 -14.09 -25.86
CA ASP A 613 20.33 -13.00 -24.87
C ASP A 613 21.28 -11.89 -25.34
N ASN A 614 20.70 -10.91 -26.02
CA ASN A 614 21.42 -9.70 -26.40
C ASN A 614 22.19 -9.09 -25.23
N GLU A 615 21.64 -9.03 -24.03
CA GLU A 615 22.24 -8.32 -22.90
C GLU A 615 23.28 -9.14 -22.12
N ARG A 616 23.49 -10.42 -22.47
CA ARG A 616 24.49 -11.32 -21.86
C ARG A 616 24.37 -11.36 -20.33
N GLN A 617 23.15 -11.30 -19.82
CA GLN A 617 22.83 -11.12 -18.40
C GLN A 617 23.45 -12.23 -17.55
N VAL A 618 23.32 -13.49 -17.98
CA VAL A 618 23.88 -14.64 -17.25
C VAL A 618 25.40 -14.59 -17.17
N ALA A 619 26.07 -14.30 -18.29
CA ALA A 619 27.53 -14.23 -18.33
C ALA A 619 28.08 -13.15 -17.40
N ILE A 620 27.50 -11.94 -17.46
CA ILE A 620 27.90 -10.79 -16.63
C ILE A 620 27.55 -11.02 -15.16
N ARG A 621 26.43 -11.69 -14.87
CA ARG A 621 26.02 -12.01 -13.50
C ARG A 621 26.98 -13.02 -12.84
N LEU A 622 27.45 -14.01 -13.60
CA LEU A 622 28.45 -14.98 -13.15
C LEU A 622 29.83 -14.34 -12.92
N ASP A 623 30.24 -13.46 -13.85
CA ASP A 623 31.49 -12.69 -13.77
C ASP A 623 31.40 -11.40 -14.59
N ARG A 624 31.55 -10.24 -13.94
CA ARG A 624 31.51 -8.93 -14.61
C ARG A 624 32.59 -8.77 -15.67
N SER A 625 33.71 -9.48 -15.55
CA SER A 625 34.79 -9.49 -16.53
C SER A 625 34.35 -10.03 -17.90
N ALA A 626 33.19 -10.70 -17.98
CA ALA A 626 32.55 -11.08 -19.24
C ALA A 626 32.24 -9.87 -20.15
N ASN A 627 32.18 -8.64 -19.61
CA ASN A 627 32.11 -7.41 -20.42
C ASN A 627 33.28 -7.30 -21.41
N TRP A 628 34.46 -7.85 -21.11
CA TRP A 628 35.56 -7.92 -22.07
C TRP A 628 35.17 -8.70 -23.32
N LEU A 629 34.45 -9.82 -23.14
CA LEU A 629 34.02 -10.68 -24.23
C LEU A 629 32.96 -9.98 -25.08
N VAL A 630 32.06 -9.22 -24.46
CA VAL A 630 31.08 -8.38 -25.16
C VAL A 630 31.80 -7.38 -26.08
N CYS A 631 32.78 -6.65 -25.54
CA CYS A 631 33.57 -5.69 -26.32
C CYS A 631 34.36 -6.37 -27.44
N ALA A 632 35.13 -7.42 -27.12
CA ALA A 632 35.96 -8.13 -28.08
C ALA A 632 35.13 -8.68 -29.25
N SER A 633 33.95 -9.22 -28.94
CA SER A 633 33.01 -9.77 -29.91
C SER A 633 32.54 -8.72 -30.90
N PHE A 634 32.26 -7.51 -30.42
CA PHE A 634 31.93 -6.39 -31.29
C PHE A 634 33.12 -5.98 -32.17
N LEU A 635 34.33 -5.86 -31.59
CA LEU A 635 35.53 -5.45 -32.33
C LEU A 635 35.88 -6.43 -33.46
N THR A 636 35.83 -7.74 -33.21
CA THR A 636 36.07 -8.78 -34.23
C THR A 636 35.14 -8.66 -35.43
N ARG A 637 33.92 -8.16 -35.24
CA ARG A 637 32.94 -7.97 -36.33
C ARG A 637 33.11 -6.66 -37.10
N MET A 638 33.80 -5.69 -36.49
CA MET A 638 33.90 -4.33 -36.98
C MET A 638 35.28 -3.96 -37.54
N LEU A 639 36.33 -4.62 -37.09
CA LEU A 639 37.71 -4.34 -37.48
C LEU A 639 38.23 -5.38 -38.48
N ASP A 640 38.91 -4.93 -39.53
CA ASP A 640 39.53 -5.81 -40.52
C ASP A 640 40.79 -6.48 -39.96
N GLY A 641 40.85 -7.81 -40.07
CA GLY A 641 42.03 -8.60 -39.71
C GLY A 641 42.25 -8.79 -38.21
N VAL A 642 41.23 -8.49 -37.38
CA VAL A 642 41.26 -8.73 -35.93
C VAL A 642 40.40 -9.95 -35.62
N ASP A 643 41.03 -11.05 -35.21
CA ASP A 643 40.30 -12.22 -34.71
C ASP A 643 39.85 -12.01 -33.25
N PHE A 644 39.15 -12.99 -32.68
CA PHE A 644 38.56 -12.86 -31.36
C PHE A 644 39.61 -12.82 -30.24
N ASP A 645 40.67 -13.63 -30.35
CA ASP A 645 41.75 -13.66 -29.36
C ASP A 645 42.53 -12.35 -29.33
N ALA A 646 42.85 -11.79 -30.51
CA ALA A 646 43.47 -10.49 -30.64
C ALA A 646 42.57 -9.37 -30.10
N ALA A 647 41.26 -9.45 -30.33
CA ALA A 647 40.30 -8.48 -29.79
C ALA A 647 40.22 -8.54 -28.25
N ILE A 648 40.25 -9.73 -27.64
CA ILE A 648 40.29 -9.90 -26.17
C ILE A 648 41.56 -9.27 -25.61
N ALA A 649 42.72 -9.51 -26.22
CA ALA A 649 43.97 -8.91 -25.80
C ALA A 649 43.90 -7.37 -25.87
N GLN A 650 43.40 -6.83 -26.98
CA GLN A 650 43.22 -5.38 -27.15
C GLN A 650 42.30 -4.76 -26.08
N VAL A 651 41.21 -5.45 -25.72
CA VAL A 651 40.26 -4.99 -24.71
C VAL A 651 40.86 -5.04 -23.30
N LYS A 652 41.64 -6.08 -22.98
CA LYS A 652 42.36 -6.17 -21.70
C LYS A 652 43.45 -5.10 -21.59
N ASP A 653 44.18 -4.84 -22.68
CA ASP A 653 45.18 -3.76 -22.74
C ASP A 653 44.53 -2.38 -22.54
N TYR A 654 43.34 -2.16 -23.10
CA TYR A 654 42.55 -0.95 -22.87
C TYR A 654 42.24 -0.76 -21.38
N ASP A 655 41.77 -1.80 -20.69
CA ASP A 655 41.47 -1.73 -19.25
C ASP A 655 42.70 -1.49 -18.38
N GLN A 656 43.87 -2.02 -18.77
CA GLN A 656 45.13 -1.76 -18.08
C GLN A 656 45.58 -0.31 -18.20
N GLN A 657 45.22 0.35 -19.31
CA GLN A 657 45.60 1.74 -19.60
C GLN A 657 44.54 2.75 -19.13
N THR A 658 43.36 2.29 -18.71
CA THR A 658 42.23 3.13 -18.30
C THR A 658 42.12 3.20 -16.78
N GLY A 659 41.80 4.39 -16.25
CA GLY A 659 41.51 4.59 -14.83
C GLY A 659 40.31 3.76 -14.37
N ASP A 660 40.16 3.56 -13.06
CA ASP A 660 39.16 2.63 -12.50
C ASP A 660 37.71 2.92 -12.94
N GLU A 661 37.34 4.20 -13.12
CA GLU A 661 35.98 4.59 -13.55
C GLU A 661 35.65 4.28 -15.02
N GLY A 662 36.63 3.90 -15.85
CA GLY A 662 36.44 3.62 -17.28
C GLY A 662 36.70 2.18 -17.71
N LYS A 663 36.98 1.28 -16.76
CA LYS A 663 37.31 -0.12 -17.06
C LYS A 663 36.08 -0.89 -17.55
N ILE A 664 36.22 -1.53 -18.70
CA ILE A 664 35.23 -2.41 -19.32
C ILE A 664 34.83 -3.54 -18.36
N ALA A 665 35.75 -4.13 -17.60
CA ALA A 665 35.40 -5.18 -16.64
C ALA A 665 34.49 -4.69 -15.49
N GLN A 666 34.44 -3.39 -15.22
CA GLN A 666 33.75 -2.82 -14.05
C GLN A 666 32.43 -2.14 -14.40
N VAL A 667 32.13 -1.95 -15.68
CA VAL A 667 30.87 -1.32 -16.09
C VAL A 667 29.65 -2.14 -15.66
N SER A 668 28.54 -1.45 -15.42
CA SER A 668 27.34 -2.02 -14.84
C SER A 668 26.55 -2.92 -15.78
N SER A 669 26.73 -2.80 -17.10
CA SER A 669 25.92 -3.53 -18.09
C SER A 669 26.66 -3.82 -19.41
N ALA A 670 26.16 -4.80 -20.17
CA ALA A 670 26.62 -5.07 -21.53
C ALA A 670 26.40 -3.89 -22.48
N ASN A 671 25.38 -3.06 -22.21
CA ASN A 671 25.08 -1.90 -23.04
C ASN A 671 26.16 -0.83 -22.90
N GLU A 672 26.64 -0.62 -21.67
CA GLU A 672 27.75 0.27 -21.42
C GLU A 672 29.06 -0.27 -22.00
N ALA A 673 29.32 -1.57 -21.87
CA ALA A 673 30.44 -2.22 -22.54
C ALA A 673 30.38 -2.02 -24.08
N MET A 674 29.20 -2.20 -24.68
CA MET A 674 28.98 -1.99 -26.12
C MET A 674 29.27 -0.54 -26.54
N ARG A 675 28.85 0.45 -25.75
CA ARG A 675 29.15 1.87 -25.99
C ARG A 675 30.66 2.13 -26.04
N ILE A 676 31.41 1.57 -25.08
CA ILE A 676 32.88 1.65 -25.06
C ILE A 676 33.48 0.95 -26.28
N ALA A 677 33.01 -0.25 -26.63
CA ALA A 677 33.46 -0.99 -27.80
C ALA A 677 33.27 -0.21 -29.11
N MET A 678 32.14 0.49 -29.25
CA MET A 678 31.87 1.38 -30.39
C MET A 678 32.87 2.54 -30.45
N ALA A 679 33.21 3.16 -29.32
CA ALA A 679 34.21 4.22 -29.26
C ALA A 679 35.61 3.71 -29.65
N ILE A 680 36.01 2.52 -29.17
CA ILE A 680 37.26 1.87 -29.56
C ILE A 680 37.29 1.60 -31.06
N ALA A 681 36.23 1.02 -31.61
CA ALA A 681 36.13 0.71 -33.04
C ALA A 681 36.23 1.97 -33.92
N GLN A 682 35.59 3.08 -33.51
CA GLN A 682 35.65 4.35 -34.24
C GLN A 682 37.06 4.94 -34.27
N ASN A 683 37.85 4.76 -33.22
CA ASN A 683 39.20 5.29 -33.12
C ASN A 683 40.25 4.37 -33.75
N SER A 684 39.91 3.12 -34.06
CA SER A 684 40.81 2.20 -34.75
C SER A 684 41.14 2.63 -36.18
N ALA A 685 42.34 2.31 -36.64
CA ALA A 685 42.74 2.43 -38.03
C ALA A 685 42.28 1.23 -38.89
N GLN A 686 41.87 0.13 -38.25
CA GLN A 686 41.47 -1.13 -38.89
C GLN A 686 39.98 -1.17 -39.27
N ILE A 687 39.18 -0.15 -38.92
CA ILE A 687 37.78 -0.08 -39.32
C ILE A 687 37.63 0.46 -40.75
N LYS A 688 36.76 -0.17 -41.56
CA LYS A 688 36.42 0.33 -42.90
C LYS A 688 35.83 1.74 -42.82
N PRO A 689 36.20 2.67 -43.71
CA PRO A 689 35.69 4.05 -43.71
C PRO A 689 34.15 4.14 -43.71
N GLU A 690 33.48 3.28 -44.47
CA GLU A 690 32.01 3.21 -44.53
C GLU A 690 31.39 2.81 -43.19
N LEU A 691 31.99 1.83 -42.50
CA LEU A 691 31.53 1.37 -41.20
C LEU A 691 31.79 2.42 -40.13
N LYS A 692 32.94 3.10 -40.18
CA LYS A 692 33.26 4.21 -39.29
C LYS A 692 32.26 5.36 -39.44
N GLN A 693 31.85 5.70 -40.66
CA GLN A 693 30.84 6.72 -40.90
C GLN A 693 29.46 6.29 -40.38
N LYS A 694 29.07 5.03 -40.57
CA LYS A 694 27.82 4.50 -40.03
C LYS A 694 27.80 4.50 -38.50
N LEU A 695 28.88 4.07 -37.84
CA LEU A 695 28.99 4.11 -36.37
C LEU A 695 28.90 5.54 -35.82
N ARG A 696 29.56 6.50 -36.46
CA ARG A 696 29.49 7.92 -36.06
C ARG A 696 28.08 8.50 -36.14
N LYS A 697 27.21 7.99 -37.01
CA LYS A 697 25.80 8.39 -37.08
C LYS A 697 24.97 7.82 -35.93
N ILE A 698 25.37 6.67 -35.37
CA ILE A 698 24.69 6.03 -34.24
C ILE A 698 25.14 6.69 -32.94
N TYR A 699 26.44 6.90 -32.79
CA TYR A 699 27.03 7.47 -31.58
C TYR A 699 28.27 8.28 -31.92
N ASN A 700 28.32 9.54 -31.49
CA ASN A 700 29.48 10.41 -31.65
C ASN A 700 30.03 10.81 -30.26
N PRO A 701 31.14 10.21 -29.81
CA PRO A 701 31.71 10.48 -28.49
C PRO A 701 32.07 11.95 -28.25
N ALA A 702 32.35 12.71 -29.32
CA ALA A 702 32.72 14.12 -29.24
C ALA A 702 31.53 15.07 -29.04
N GLU A 703 30.32 14.66 -29.47
CA GLU A 703 29.07 15.42 -29.24
C GLU A 703 28.43 15.06 -27.89
N SER A 704 28.68 13.86 -27.36
CA SER A 704 28.24 13.47 -26.00
C SER A 704 29.13 14.00 -24.88
N ALA A 705 30.24 14.68 -25.20
CA ALA A 705 31.13 15.29 -24.21
C ALA A 705 30.64 16.67 -23.72
N THR A 706 29.58 17.22 -24.33
CA THR A 706 28.90 18.44 -23.88
C THR A 706 27.78 18.09 -22.88
N ASP A 707 28.17 18.01 -21.61
CA ASP A 707 27.41 18.18 -20.36
C ASP A 707 26.23 17.27 -19.91
N GLU A 708 25.73 16.30 -20.69
CA GLU A 708 24.81 15.28 -20.13
C GLU A 708 25.28 13.85 -20.47
N ALA A 709 25.64 13.08 -19.44
CA ALA A 709 25.84 11.64 -19.57
C ALA A 709 24.54 11.00 -20.08
N LEU A 710 24.64 10.07 -21.04
CA LEU A 710 23.46 9.35 -21.54
C LEU A 710 22.72 8.69 -20.38
N ASP A 711 21.40 8.82 -20.37
CA ASP A 711 20.56 8.02 -19.48
C ASP A 711 20.58 6.53 -19.90
N GLU A 712 19.98 5.66 -19.09
CA GLU A 712 19.99 4.22 -19.31
C GLU A 712 19.25 3.80 -20.59
N ASP A 713 18.16 4.49 -20.93
CA ASP A 713 17.35 4.22 -22.13
C ASP A 713 18.09 4.62 -23.40
N GLN A 714 18.75 5.78 -23.39
CA GLN A 714 19.61 6.25 -24.47
C GLN A 714 20.81 5.32 -24.65
N THR A 715 21.44 4.89 -23.56
CA THR A 715 22.56 3.94 -23.59
C THR A 715 22.13 2.61 -24.21
N LYS A 716 20.94 2.12 -23.83
CA LYS A 716 20.35 0.91 -24.42
C LYS A 716 20.08 1.07 -25.91
N ALA A 717 19.44 2.16 -26.34
CA ALA A 717 19.15 2.41 -27.74
C ALA A 717 20.41 2.47 -28.61
N VAL A 718 21.48 3.12 -28.12
CA VAL A 718 22.79 3.15 -28.79
C VAL A 718 23.40 1.75 -28.89
N ALA A 719 23.39 1.00 -27.79
CA ALA A 719 23.93 -0.36 -27.76
C ALA A 719 23.19 -1.30 -28.72
N ASP A 720 21.85 -1.24 -28.77
CA ASP A 720 21.02 -2.06 -29.66
C ASP A 720 21.30 -1.76 -31.14
N ALA A 721 21.44 -0.48 -31.50
CA ALA A 721 21.84 -0.09 -32.84
C ALA A 721 23.25 -0.59 -33.20
N GLY A 722 24.18 -0.57 -32.24
CA GLY A 722 25.51 -1.17 -32.37
C GLY A 722 25.45 -2.68 -32.64
N ARG A 723 24.72 -3.43 -31.81
CA ARG A 723 24.52 -4.88 -31.99
C ARG A 723 23.89 -5.21 -33.34
N GLN A 724 22.86 -4.48 -33.74
CA GLN A 724 22.20 -4.66 -35.04
C GLN A 724 23.17 -4.42 -36.20
N MET A 725 24.04 -3.43 -36.08
CA MET A 725 25.08 -3.16 -37.08
C MET A 725 26.12 -4.28 -37.15
N ALA A 726 26.50 -4.87 -36.02
CA ALA A 726 27.45 -5.98 -35.97
C ALA A 726 26.83 -7.32 -36.42
N LYS A 727 25.51 -7.48 -36.28
CA LYS A 727 24.79 -8.72 -36.60
C LYS A 727 25.03 -9.16 -38.04
N GLY A 728 25.35 -10.45 -38.22
CA GLY A 728 25.62 -11.07 -39.53
C GLY A 728 26.99 -10.77 -40.15
N ARG A 729 27.90 -10.08 -39.44
CA ARG A 729 29.32 -9.91 -39.83
C ARG A 729 30.19 -10.81 -38.97
N LEU A 730 31.16 -11.48 -39.61
CA LEU A 730 32.15 -12.42 -39.06
C LEU A 730 31.75 -13.16 -37.77
N HIS A 731 31.35 -14.40 -37.95
CA HIS A 731 30.96 -15.32 -36.90
C HIS A 731 32.19 -15.95 -36.23
N MET A 732 32.09 -16.33 -34.95
CA MET A 732 33.05 -17.20 -34.26
C MET A 732 32.98 -18.65 -34.80
N GLY A 733 33.08 -18.85 -36.12
CA GLY A 733 33.26 -20.16 -36.74
C GLY A 733 32.14 -21.21 -36.59
N LYS A 734 31.02 -20.95 -35.91
CA LYS A 734 29.91 -21.93 -35.77
C LYS A 734 28.94 -21.89 -36.96
N ASP A 735 29.14 -22.79 -37.92
CA ASP A 735 28.14 -23.10 -38.97
C ASP A 735 26.93 -23.91 -38.45
N ALA A 736 26.71 -23.94 -37.13
CA ALA A 736 25.69 -24.75 -36.50
C ALA A 736 24.28 -24.20 -36.78
N LYS A 737 23.69 -24.64 -37.90
CA LYS A 737 22.29 -24.37 -38.21
C LYS A 737 21.40 -25.22 -37.30
N PHE A 738 20.74 -24.57 -36.34
CA PHE A 738 19.74 -25.20 -35.48
C PHE A 738 18.35 -25.16 -36.12
N SER A 739 17.58 -26.23 -35.94
CA SER A 739 16.15 -26.21 -36.29
C SER A 739 15.37 -25.31 -35.32
N VAL A 740 14.15 -24.89 -35.70
CA VAL A 740 13.28 -24.09 -34.83
C VAL A 740 13.00 -24.79 -33.49
N ALA A 741 12.87 -26.12 -33.51
CA ALA A 741 12.67 -26.92 -32.29
C ALA A 741 13.94 -26.91 -31.40
N GLU A 742 15.12 -27.06 -32.00
CA GLU A 742 16.41 -26.97 -31.30
C GLU A 742 16.63 -25.57 -30.70
N GLN A 743 16.34 -24.50 -31.45
CA GLN A 743 16.40 -23.12 -30.96
C GLN A 743 15.45 -22.88 -29.78
N SER A 744 14.25 -23.47 -29.83
CA SER A 744 13.27 -23.39 -28.74
C SER A 744 13.78 -24.08 -27.47
N LEU A 745 14.41 -25.25 -27.61
CA LEU A 745 15.05 -25.96 -26.48
C LEU A 745 16.24 -25.19 -25.90
N LEU A 746 17.10 -24.63 -26.74
CA LEU A 746 18.22 -23.79 -26.30
C LEU A 746 17.74 -22.53 -25.56
N THR A 747 16.67 -21.90 -26.05
CA THR A 747 16.05 -20.74 -25.40
C THR A 747 15.43 -21.11 -24.06
N ALA A 748 14.71 -22.24 -23.98
CA ALA A 748 14.13 -22.72 -22.72
C ALA A 748 15.23 -23.09 -21.71
N TYR A 749 16.29 -23.77 -22.15
CA TYR A 749 17.47 -24.06 -21.34
C TYR A 749 18.07 -22.77 -20.77
N TYR A 750 18.33 -21.78 -21.63
CA TYR A 750 18.90 -20.51 -21.20
C TYR A 750 18.02 -19.79 -20.17
N ARG A 751 16.71 -19.71 -20.41
CA ARG A 751 15.77 -19.08 -19.45
C ARG A 751 15.80 -19.75 -18.09
N MET A 752 15.89 -21.08 -18.04
CA MET A 752 15.98 -21.80 -16.78
C MET A 752 17.33 -21.61 -16.08
N ILE A 753 18.43 -21.59 -16.84
CA ILE A 753 19.75 -21.27 -16.29
C ILE A 753 19.81 -19.83 -15.79
N HIS A 754 19.18 -18.89 -16.50
CA HIS A 754 19.08 -17.51 -16.06
C HIS A 754 18.36 -17.39 -14.73
N LEU A 755 17.17 -17.99 -14.61
CA LEU A 755 16.45 -18.07 -13.34
C LEU A 755 17.31 -18.68 -12.22
N LEU A 756 17.99 -19.79 -12.51
CA LEU A 756 18.88 -20.44 -11.55
C LEU A 756 20.01 -19.52 -11.10
N VAL A 757 20.67 -18.81 -12.03
CA VAL A 757 21.78 -17.90 -11.70
C VAL A 757 21.29 -16.72 -10.87
N ASP A 758 20.09 -16.20 -11.15
CA ASP A 758 19.52 -15.14 -10.32
C ASP A 758 19.17 -15.62 -8.91
N CYS A 759 18.59 -16.82 -8.77
CA CYS A 759 18.39 -17.43 -7.47
C CYS A 759 19.73 -17.65 -6.74
N LEU A 760 20.73 -18.19 -7.44
CA LEU A 760 22.06 -18.49 -6.88
C LEU A 760 22.77 -17.24 -6.35
N TYR A 761 22.58 -16.11 -7.01
CA TYR A 761 23.19 -14.83 -6.68
C TYR A 761 22.23 -13.87 -5.97
N SER A 762 21.06 -14.33 -5.53
CA SER A 762 20.21 -13.51 -4.65
C SER A 762 20.89 -13.31 -3.30
N ASP A 763 20.81 -12.08 -2.76
CA ASP A 763 21.47 -11.66 -1.52
C ASP A 763 20.99 -12.46 -0.28
N GLY A 764 19.82 -13.10 -0.35
CA GLY A 764 19.29 -13.98 0.70
C GLY A 764 19.51 -15.48 0.50
N SER A 765 20.08 -15.92 -0.64
CA SER A 765 20.20 -17.34 -0.97
C SER A 765 21.27 -18.05 -0.13
N MET A 766 20.83 -18.81 0.88
CA MET A 766 21.71 -19.61 1.74
C MET A 766 22.18 -20.89 1.05
N LEU A 767 23.44 -20.96 0.65
CA LEU A 767 24.04 -22.12 -0.01
C LEU A 767 25.50 -22.32 0.43
N ASP A 768 25.91 -23.57 0.63
CA ASP A 768 27.30 -23.93 0.89
C ASP A 768 28.22 -23.48 -0.27
N PRO A 769 29.39 -22.86 -0.01
CA PRO A 769 30.28 -22.37 -1.07
C PRO A 769 30.77 -23.45 -2.03
N ARG A 770 31.00 -24.69 -1.57
CA ARG A 770 31.40 -25.80 -2.45
C ARG A 770 30.25 -26.21 -3.35
N ARG A 771 29.02 -26.25 -2.83
CA ARG A 771 27.80 -26.47 -3.62
C ARG A 771 27.60 -25.37 -4.66
N ARG A 772 27.80 -24.09 -4.29
CA ARG A 772 27.76 -22.96 -5.24
C ARG A 772 28.76 -23.16 -6.38
N GLN A 773 30.01 -23.47 -6.05
CA GLN A 773 31.04 -23.72 -7.06
C GLN A 773 30.71 -24.92 -7.95
N ALA A 774 30.18 -26.00 -7.39
CA ALA A 774 29.75 -27.17 -8.15
C ALA A 774 28.62 -26.84 -9.13
N ILE A 775 27.62 -26.04 -8.71
CA ILE A 775 26.55 -25.56 -9.59
C ILE A 775 27.14 -24.72 -10.72
N GLU A 776 27.99 -23.73 -10.41
CA GLU A 776 28.65 -22.90 -11.43
C GLU A 776 29.45 -23.73 -12.43
N GLN A 777 30.21 -24.72 -11.94
CA GLN A 777 31.00 -25.64 -12.76
C GLN A 777 30.13 -26.51 -13.68
N ALA A 778 28.88 -26.78 -13.31
CA ALA A 778 27.94 -27.57 -14.11
C ALA A 778 27.09 -26.75 -15.10
N LEU A 779 27.17 -25.41 -15.09
CA LEU A 779 26.43 -24.56 -16.03
C LEU A 779 27.01 -24.69 -17.44
N PHE A 780 26.12 -24.91 -18.42
CA PHE A 780 26.46 -25.05 -19.85
C PHE A 780 27.42 -26.21 -20.16
N VAL A 781 27.39 -27.28 -19.36
CA VAL A 781 28.22 -28.49 -19.54
C VAL A 781 27.36 -29.65 -20.06
N PRO A 782 27.87 -30.50 -20.97
CA PRO A 782 27.15 -31.70 -21.42
C PRO A 782 26.91 -32.69 -20.27
N GLN A 783 25.79 -33.40 -20.34
CA GLN A 783 25.34 -34.30 -19.28
C GLN A 783 26.29 -35.49 -19.05
N THR A 784 26.98 -35.94 -20.10
CA THR A 784 27.95 -37.04 -20.04
C THR A 784 29.12 -36.74 -19.10
N MET A 785 29.59 -35.49 -19.04
CA MET A 785 30.72 -35.09 -18.19
C MET A 785 30.33 -34.94 -16.71
N LEU A 786 29.03 -34.84 -16.41
CA LEU A 786 28.51 -34.69 -15.04
C LEU A 786 28.30 -36.03 -14.34
N GLN A 787 28.13 -37.13 -15.09
CA GLN A 787 27.94 -38.48 -14.53
C GLN A 787 29.27 -39.10 -14.05
N ASP A 788 30.41 -38.64 -14.57
CA ASP A 788 31.74 -39.09 -14.19
C ASP A 788 32.31 -38.39 -12.93
N SER A 789 31.54 -37.47 -12.33
CA SER A 789 31.88 -36.79 -11.07
C SER A 789 30.77 -37.03 -10.04
N PRO A 790 30.90 -37.99 -9.11
CA PRO A 790 29.88 -38.21 -8.07
C PRO A 790 29.75 -36.95 -7.19
N PRO A 791 28.53 -36.48 -6.88
CA PRO A 791 28.33 -35.36 -5.96
C PRO A 791 28.76 -35.68 -4.50
N ASP A 792 29.11 -36.92 -4.19
CA ASP A 792 29.50 -37.39 -2.85
C ASP A 792 31.00 -37.75 -2.71
N SER A 793 31.82 -37.76 -3.78
CA SER A 793 33.23 -38.17 -3.67
C SER A 793 34.19 -37.05 -3.25
N ALA A 794 33.71 -35.81 -3.07
CA ALA A 794 34.50 -34.68 -2.56
C ALA A 794 34.29 -34.41 -1.05
N LEU A 795 33.66 -35.36 -0.32
CA LEU A 795 33.35 -35.26 1.11
C LEU A 795 34.02 -36.33 1.98
N ALA A 796 35.01 -37.02 1.46
CA ALA A 796 35.92 -37.85 2.25
C ALA A 796 37.36 -37.37 2.01
N ASP A 797 37.67 -36.17 2.53
CA ASP A 797 38.96 -35.80 3.12
C ASP A 797 38.87 -34.42 3.82
#